data_AF-A0A1E7F4Z8-F1
#
_entry.id   AF-A0A1E7F4Z8-F1
#
_cell.length_a   1.000
_cell.length_b   1.000
_cell.length_c   1.000
_cell.angle_alpha   90.00
_cell.angle_beta   90.00
_cell.angle_gamma   90.00
#
_symmetry.space_group_name_H-M   'P 1'
#
loop_
_entity.id
_entity.type
_entity.pdbx_description
1 polymer ?
#
loop_
_entity_poly.entity_id
_entity_poly.type
_entity_poly.pdbx_seq_one_letter_code
_entity_poly.pdbx_strand_id
1 'polypeptide(L)'
;MTMLSTNILFSFTAIFFFCHATSISYCATAQDVEEGTTDLGGGVVTRTDVEYLADFSLDVRDIEQSIAAGNNNAALQIYLNGKHSQRPDGGGNLFKLTELSTKLANEPITQATPIYLFQLYGLGGRSTDLNRLSNNAAYADSYLRSAIQNGQSTASIATLILNVWMYAADVLYKGVHTCQIRTEADNPSQFDIGGSSGLDAFIALWIGSGQTHGSSEGYSLYALAEKADRMFIATKEDTNLPSSTTKALAEASVNQQLKLLYQEGASIFSIPSACSKTNIDTSKKLWSVITRMNTQMYIPLIQMLIISILEKDASATYLYATAVIPQAAQCRPSIFDRLKEELLGGEPNFQRTEITLRDLQEIYSCFGITCSDIGVVAKDYGDFNVPTCLAARDDKTMALYQPSTDVQPIARIDLDVLQIRVLTNLGSFNYAKFWYLYGRNSPRQRDSENDPYNYYSLSEFAISSSRRNAEPYYSAFISYHNDPNYADVLIRNTLEGVGKWDSNKSVEQRSAIITEASSFLVLYLHLIAQIHDAVNNCNDVDQDGEYELTHPWDEVAALIIGSLEGAGEGGSPDVQDGQMIWGLGTRCGYQFQTLNSQGYPNVNSGLEDLLFAGRGEIDALECEMLQKTADNIQSKTLVPLMQSVLKYAALNEQHTADSDSADLALGEVFASSIIPIVQIYDSASALILEENMLIQPGIKPVRGGVQQVANALGSAANAMGINPRELGSIPEADPSFLYGGSSSSPALQPYKLSFIATLSVAFVFLAIP
;
A
#
# COMPACT_ATOMS: atom_id res chain seq x y z
N MET A 1 -65.40 38.31 19.61
CA MET A 1 -66.56 39.08 19.11
C MET A 1 -66.57 38.93 17.60
N THR A 2 -67.54 38.16 17.08
CA THR A 2 -68.34 38.41 15.85
C THR A 2 -67.76 39.34 14.77
N MET A 3 -67.87 39.13 13.46
CA MET A 3 -68.39 38.08 12.56
C MET A 3 -68.29 38.70 11.14
N LEU A 4 -68.35 37.87 10.09
CA LEU A 4 -68.79 38.20 8.69
C LEU A 4 -67.80 39.01 7.83
N SER A 5 -67.19 38.51 6.74
CA SER A 5 -67.59 37.69 5.56
C SER A 5 -67.61 38.56 4.30
N THR A 6 -66.74 38.27 3.32
CA THR A 6 -67.17 37.88 1.96
C THR A 6 -65.99 37.33 1.15
N ASN A 7 -66.15 36.09 0.68
CA ASN A 7 -65.37 35.47 -0.39
C ASN A 7 -65.78 36.09 -1.74
N ILE A 8 -64.86 36.10 -2.72
CA ILE A 8 -64.97 35.29 -3.96
C ILE A 8 -63.65 35.34 -4.75
N LEU A 9 -63.30 34.14 -5.22
CA LEU A 9 -62.14 33.63 -5.97
C LEU A 9 -61.51 34.56 -7.03
N PHE A 10 -60.16 34.49 -7.12
CA PHE A 10 -59.46 34.23 -8.39
C PHE A 10 -58.14 33.48 -8.13
N SER A 11 -57.98 32.33 -8.80
CA SER A 11 -56.72 31.58 -8.91
C SER A 11 -55.61 32.45 -9.49
N PHE A 12 -54.40 32.37 -8.96
CA PHE A 12 -53.16 32.03 -9.70
C PHE A 12 -51.99 31.98 -8.71
N THR A 13 -51.32 30.84 -8.69
CA THR A 13 -50.15 30.50 -7.90
C THR A 13 -48.91 31.22 -8.48
N ALA A 14 -48.28 32.07 -7.68
CA ALA A 14 -46.87 32.46 -7.83
C ALA A 14 -46.36 32.96 -6.46
N ILE A 15 -45.71 32.08 -5.71
CA ILE A 15 -44.98 32.45 -4.48
C ILE A 15 -43.53 32.68 -4.88
N PHE A 16 -43.11 33.93 -4.78
CA PHE A 16 -41.73 34.40 -4.76
C PHE A 16 -40.97 33.78 -3.58
N PHE A 17 -39.76 33.26 -3.81
CA PHE A 17 -38.74 33.09 -2.78
C PHE A 17 -37.56 34.02 -3.08
N PHE A 18 -37.23 34.84 -2.08
CA PHE A 18 -36.07 35.73 -2.04
C PHE A 18 -34.78 34.92 -1.89
N CYS A 19 -33.79 35.15 -2.77
CA CYS A 19 -32.40 34.76 -2.55
C CYS A 19 -31.61 36.05 -2.24
N HIS A 20 -31.01 36.16 -1.05
CA HIS A 20 -30.11 37.25 -0.68
C HIS A 20 -28.69 36.88 -1.09
N ALA A 21 -28.05 37.80 -1.80
CA ALA A 21 -26.74 37.66 -2.43
C ALA A 21 -25.59 37.80 -1.41
N THR A 22 -24.70 36.79 -1.36
CA THR A 22 -23.24 36.91 -1.16
C THR A 22 -22.57 35.55 -1.30
N SER A 23 -22.48 35.04 -2.53
CA SER A 23 -21.51 34.06 -3.02
C SER A 23 -21.88 33.74 -4.48
N ILE A 24 -20.93 33.82 -5.40
CA ILE A 24 -21.18 33.53 -6.82
C ILE A 24 -21.29 32.01 -6.97
N SER A 25 -22.50 31.47 -6.84
CA SER A 25 -22.85 30.13 -7.29
C SER A 25 -23.56 30.25 -8.65
N TYR A 26 -22.95 29.67 -9.68
CA TYR A 26 -23.59 29.47 -10.98
C TYR A 26 -24.77 28.48 -10.83
N CYS A 27 -26.00 28.98 -10.96
CA CYS A 27 -27.11 28.16 -11.42
C CYS A 27 -27.00 28.04 -12.94
N ALA A 28 -26.43 26.95 -13.44
CA ALA A 28 -26.41 26.65 -14.86
C ALA A 28 -27.74 26.01 -15.27
N THR A 29 -28.50 26.70 -16.10
CA THR A 29 -29.59 26.12 -16.89
C THR A 29 -29.00 25.37 -18.08
N ALA A 30 -29.52 24.17 -18.36
CA ALA A 30 -29.14 23.34 -19.50
C ALA A 30 -29.40 24.04 -20.84
N GLN A 31 -28.37 24.65 -21.43
CA GLN A 31 -28.16 24.80 -22.88
C GLN A 31 -26.89 25.64 -23.12
N ASP A 32 -25.82 24.93 -23.47
CA ASP A 32 -24.70 25.30 -24.35
C ASP A 32 -23.48 24.48 -23.92
N VAL A 33 -23.37 23.25 -24.46
CA VAL A 33 -22.17 22.40 -24.35
C VAL A 33 -21.10 23.06 -25.22
N GLU A 34 -20.01 23.55 -24.62
CA GLU A 34 -18.84 24.07 -25.35
C GLU A 34 -18.25 22.95 -26.23
N GLU A 35 -17.83 23.29 -27.47
CA GLU A 35 -17.13 22.36 -28.38
C GLU A 35 -15.91 21.75 -27.66
N GLY A 36 -15.91 20.42 -27.50
CA GLY A 36 -14.82 19.67 -26.88
C GLY A 36 -15.03 19.21 -25.42
N THR A 37 -16.26 19.23 -24.90
CA THR A 37 -16.62 18.68 -23.58
C THR A 37 -17.63 17.53 -23.70
N THR A 38 -17.63 16.58 -22.75
CA THR A 38 -18.64 15.50 -22.68
C THR A 38 -19.47 15.61 -21.40
N ASP A 39 -20.80 15.66 -21.52
CA ASP A 39 -21.74 15.48 -20.40
C ASP A 39 -22.01 13.98 -20.21
N LEU A 40 -21.52 13.42 -19.10
CA LEU A 40 -21.67 12.00 -18.77
C LEU A 40 -22.99 11.70 -18.05
N GLY A 41 -23.81 12.72 -17.79
CA GLY A 41 -24.96 12.63 -16.89
C GLY A 41 -24.56 12.63 -15.40
N GLY A 42 -25.56 12.63 -14.52
CA GLY A 42 -25.33 12.55 -13.08
C GLY A 42 -24.52 13.71 -12.47
N GLY A 43 -24.49 14.88 -13.13
CA GLY A 43 -23.82 16.09 -12.65
C GLY A 43 -22.33 16.20 -12.96
N VAL A 44 -21.80 15.36 -13.86
CA VAL A 44 -20.39 15.43 -14.29
C VAL A 44 -20.29 15.83 -15.76
N VAL A 45 -19.68 16.99 -15.99
CA VAL A 45 -19.27 17.44 -17.32
C VAL A 45 -17.75 17.47 -17.35
N THR A 46 -17.18 16.79 -18.33
CA THR A 46 -15.73 16.66 -18.50
C THR A 46 -15.15 17.84 -19.28
N ARG A 47 -13.84 18.05 -19.17
CA ARG A 47 -13.15 19.17 -19.83
C ARG A 47 -12.65 18.82 -21.23
N THR A 48 -12.75 17.55 -21.60
CA THR A 48 -12.30 16.99 -22.87
C THR A 48 -13.39 16.08 -23.45
N ASP A 49 -13.33 15.84 -24.76
CA ASP A 49 -14.21 14.88 -25.42
C ASP A 49 -13.77 13.44 -25.13
N VAL A 50 -14.53 12.79 -24.25
CA VAL A 50 -14.29 11.42 -23.75
C VAL A 50 -15.52 10.52 -23.90
N GLU A 51 -16.50 10.92 -24.72
CA GLU A 51 -17.74 10.15 -24.95
C GLU A 51 -17.43 8.72 -25.42
N TYR A 52 -16.45 8.59 -26.31
CA TYR A 52 -15.99 7.30 -26.83
C TYR A 52 -15.47 6.32 -25.77
N LEU A 53 -15.03 6.82 -24.60
CA LEU A 53 -14.64 5.97 -23.47
C LEU A 53 -15.85 5.55 -22.63
N ALA A 54 -16.83 6.45 -22.48
CA ALA A 54 -18.07 6.14 -21.80
C ALA A 54 -18.88 5.08 -22.59
N ASP A 55 -18.83 5.11 -23.93
CA ASP A 55 -19.55 4.22 -24.82
C ASP A 55 -19.14 2.74 -24.74
N PHE A 56 -18.04 2.42 -24.06
CA PHE A 56 -17.69 1.03 -23.74
C PHE A 56 -18.79 0.32 -22.93
N SER A 57 -19.58 1.05 -22.12
CA SER A 57 -20.73 0.47 -21.41
C SER A 57 -21.79 -0.08 -22.36
N LEU A 58 -21.96 0.53 -23.55
CA LEU A 58 -22.91 0.08 -24.57
C LEU A 58 -22.42 -1.19 -25.26
N ASP A 59 -21.10 -1.32 -25.46
CA ASP A 59 -20.50 -2.56 -25.95
C ASP A 59 -20.68 -3.70 -24.93
N VAL A 60 -20.48 -3.42 -23.63
CA VAL A 60 -20.70 -4.39 -22.54
C VAL A 60 -22.17 -4.84 -22.47
N ARG A 61 -23.11 -3.91 -22.58
CA ARG A 61 -24.55 -4.22 -22.70
C ARG A 61 -24.81 -5.20 -23.83
N ASP A 62 -24.30 -4.90 -25.02
CA ASP A 62 -24.58 -5.69 -26.21
C ASP A 62 -23.93 -7.09 -26.13
N ILE A 63 -22.80 -7.23 -25.43
CA ILE A 63 -22.20 -8.53 -25.07
C ILE A 63 -23.14 -9.32 -24.18
N GLU A 64 -23.65 -8.73 -23.10
CA GLU A 64 -24.56 -9.41 -22.17
C GLU A 64 -25.85 -9.88 -22.87
N GLN A 65 -26.47 -9.00 -23.65
CA GLN A 65 -27.69 -9.32 -24.41
C GLN A 65 -27.44 -10.44 -25.43
N SER A 66 -26.27 -10.44 -26.09
CA SER A 66 -25.91 -11.48 -27.05
C SER A 66 -25.72 -12.84 -26.37
N ILE A 67 -25.09 -12.88 -25.18
CA ILE A 67 -24.92 -14.10 -24.40
C ILE A 67 -26.27 -14.61 -23.89
N ALA A 68 -27.12 -13.72 -23.35
CA ALA A 68 -28.47 -14.07 -22.91
C ALA A 68 -29.34 -14.64 -24.06
N ALA A 69 -29.11 -14.18 -25.29
CA ALA A 69 -29.75 -14.70 -26.50
C ALA A 69 -29.09 -15.98 -27.07
N GLY A 70 -28.05 -16.52 -26.41
CA GLY A 70 -27.30 -17.69 -26.86
C GLY A 70 -26.41 -17.45 -28.09
N ASN A 71 -26.09 -16.20 -28.42
CA ASN A 71 -25.27 -15.81 -29.56
C ASN A 71 -23.85 -15.39 -29.14
N ASN A 72 -23.07 -16.35 -28.65
CA ASN A 72 -21.71 -16.16 -28.17
C ASN A 72 -20.77 -15.58 -29.24
N ASN A 73 -21.00 -15.90 -30.53
CA ASN A 73 -20.21 -15.37 -31.63
C ASN A 73 -20.44 -13.87 -31.81
N ALA A 74 -21.68 -13.38 -31.71
CA ALA A 74 -21.95 -11.95 -31.77
C ALA A 74 -21.32 -11.20 -30.59
N ALA A 75 -21.44 -11.75 -29.38
CA ALA A 75 -20.76 -11.23 -28.19
C ALA A 75 -19.24 -11.11 -28.40
N LEU A 76 -18.61 -12.17 -28.93
CA LEU A 76 -17.18 -12.18 -29.20
C LEU A 76 -16.78 -11.14 -30.27
N GLN A 77 -17.60 -10.95 -31.30
CA GLN A 77 -17.33 -9.92 -32.32
C GLN A 77 -17.42 -8.50 -31.76
N ILE A 78 -18.37 -8.23 -30.85
CA ILE A 78 -18.47 -6.93 -30.17
C ILE A 78 -17.21 -6.68 -29.33
N TYR A 79 -16.77 -7.66 -28.54
CA TYR A 79 -15.54 -7.55 -27.75
C TYR A 79 -14.30 -7.28 -28.63
N LEU A 80 -14.18 -8.00 -29.75
CA LEU A 80 -13.03 -7.93 -30.66
C LEU A 80 -12.98 -6.68 -31.53
N ASN A 81 -14.13 -6.21 -32.00
CA ASN A 81 -14.19 -5.18 -33.03
C ASN A 81 -14.83 -3.87 -32.56
N GLY A 82 -15.44 -3.85 -31.38
CA GLY A 82 -16.25 -2.74 -30.88
C GLY A 82 -17.54 -2.57 -31.67
N LYS A 83 -18.45 -1.75 -31.14
CA LYS A 83 -19.66 -1.33 -31.87
C LYS A 83 -20.00 0.15 -31.68
N HIS A 84 -19.78 0.70 -30.49
CA HIS A 84 -20.20 2.08 -30.17
C HIS A 84 -19.04 3.07 -30.00
N SER A 85 -17.92 2.64 -29.41
CA SER A 85 -16.80 3.50 -28.98
C SER A 85 -15.97 4.12 -30.12
N GLN A 86 -16.48 5.14 -30.82
CA GLN A 86 -15.82 5.76 -31.98
C GLN A 86 -14.77 6.80 -31.57
N ARG A 87 -13.53 6.67 -32.08
CA ARG A 87 -12.43 7.59 -31.76
C ARG A 87 -12.69 9.00 -32.29
N PRO A 88 -12.19 10.03 -31.59
CA PRO A 88 -12.22 11.42 -32.06
C PRO A 88 -11.14 11.71 -33.14
N ASP A 89 -10.75 10.70 -33.94
CA ASP A 89 -9.70 10.82 -34.96
C ASP A 89 -10.22 11.28 -36.34
N GLY A 90 -11.53 11.53 -36.45
CA GLY A 90 -12.21 11.89 -37.69
C GLY A 90 -12.27 10.77 -38.75
N GLY A 91 -11.68 9.60 -38.47
CA GLY A 91 -11.58 8.46 -39.37
C GLY A 91 -12.68 7.41 -39.18
N GLY A 92 -13.50 7.52 -38.13
CA GLY A 92 -14.54 6.54 -37.83
C GLY A 92 -14.02 5.24 -37.24
N ASN A 93 -12.77 5.22 -36.76
CA ASN A 93 -12.17 4.03 -36.18
C ASN A 93 -12.75 3.76 -34.79
N LEU A 94 -13.14 2.53 -34.51
CA LEU A 94 -13.60 2.13 -33.18
C LEU A 94 -12.42 1.85 -32.24
N PHE A 95 -12.52 2.32 -31.01
CA PHE A 95 -11.70 1.85 -29.90
C PHE A 95 -12.37 0.61 -29.31
N LYS A 96 -11.59 -0.45 -29.09
CA LYS A 96 -12.13 -1.80 -28.85
C LYS A 96 -11.90 -2.22 -27.41
N LEU A 97 -12.82 -2.97 -26.83
CA LEU A 97 -12.65 -3.56 -25.49
C LEU A 97 -11.38 -4.42 -25.41
N THR A 98 -11.09 -5.22 -26.45
CA THR A 98 -9.81 -5.96 -26.55
C THR A 98 -8.57 -5.09 -26.57
N GLU A 99 -8.68 -3.85 -27.05
CA GLU A 99 -7.54 -2.94 -27.13
C GLU A 99 -7.13 -2.44 -25.74
N LEU A 100 -8.07 -2.34 -24.80
CA LEU A 100 -7.78 -1.95 -23.42
C LEU A 100 -6.80 -2.93 -22.75
N SER A 101 -7.10 -4.23 -22.79
CA SER A 101 -6.27 -5.28 -22.20
C SER A 101 -4.97 -5.50 -22.97
N THR A 102 -5.00 -5.46 -24.30
CA THR A 102 -3.80 -5.65 -25.11
C THR A 102 -2.82 -4.47 -25.03
N LYS A 103 -3.30 -3.23 -24.84
CA LYS A 103 -2.41 -2.09 -24.56
C LYS A 103 -1.59 -2.30 -23.30
N LEU A 104 -2.25 -2.72 -22.22
CA LEU A 104 -1.58 -3.03 -20.95
C LEU A 104 -0.60 -4.20 -21.13
N ALA A 105 -1.03 -5.27 -21.80
CA ALA A 105 -0.21 -6.47 -21.98
C ALA A 105 1.01 -6.27 -22.89
N ASN A 106 0.97 -5.30 -23.80
CA ASN A 106 2.08 -4.98 -24.69
C ASN A 106 3.05 -3.94 -24.11
N GLU A 107 2.72 -3.32 -22.98
CA GLU A 107 3.61 -2.40 -22.29
C GLU A 107 4.74 -3.19 -21.59
N PRO A 108 6.01 -2.76 -21.68
CA PRO A 108 7.08 -3.39 -20.91
C PRO A 108 6.74 -3.40 -19.43
N ILE A 109 6.97 -4.53 -18.74
CA ILE A 109 6.70 -4.66 -17.29
C ILE A 109 7.37 -3.53 -16.49
N THR A 110 8.58 -3.10 -16.86
CA THR A 110 9.28 -2.01 -16.18
C THR A 110 8.63 -0.63 -16.35
N GLN A 111 7.68 -0.47 -17.28
CA GLN A 111 6.94 0.76 -17.57
C GLN A 111 5.46 0.66 -17.17
N ALA A 112 4.96 -0.55 -16.91
CA ALA A 112 3.58 -0.78 -16.50
C ALA A 112 3.22 0.00 -15.22
N THR A 113 1.95 0.40 -15.14
CA THR A 113 1.42 1.15 -13.99
C THR A 113 1.25 0.26 -12.74
N PRO A 114 1.28 0.85 -11.53
CA PRO A 114 1.31 0.08 -10.28
C PRO A 114 0.19 -0.94 -10.09
N ILE A 115 -1.07 -0.59 -10.35
CA ILE A 115 -2.21 -1.52 -10.14
C ILE A 115 -2.10 -2.74 -11.05
N TYR A 116 -1.72 -2.53 -12.32
CA TYR A 116 -1.49 -3.62 -13.26
C TYR A 116 -0.26 -4.45 -12.85
N LEU A 117 0.81 -3.81 -12.37
CA LEU A 117 1.98 -4.53 -11.87
C LEU A 117 1.69 -5.38 -10.64
N PHE A 118 0.98 -4.86 -9.65
CA PHE A 118 0.57 -5.64 -8.48
C PHE A 118 -0.36 -6.80 -8.87
N GLN A 119 -1.23 -6.59 -9.89
CA GLN A 119 -2.04 -7.67 -10.46
C GLN A 119 -1.16 -8.81 -11.00
N LEU A 120 -0.19 -8.48 -11.85
CA LEU A 120 0.68 -9.48 -12.46
C LEU A 120 1.57 -10.16 -11.42
N TYR A 121 2.08 -9.40 -10.45
CA TYR A 121 2.86 -9.91 -9.33
C TYR A 121 2.07 -10.93 -8.50
N GLY A 122 0.82 -10.63 -8.15
CA GLY A 122 -0.06 -11.56 -7.44
C GLY A 122 -0.44 -12.80 -8.27
N LEU A 123 -0.82 -12.63 -9.54
CA LEU A 123 -1.09 -13.76 -10.44
C LEU A 123 0.16 -14.64 -10.60
N GLY A 124 1.32 -14.02 -10.72
CA GLY A 124 2.64 -14.63 -10.71
C GLY A 124 3.07 -15.24 -9.36
N GLY A 125 2.22 -15.20 -8.32
CA GLY A 125 2.53 -15.76 -7.01
C GLY A 125 3.73 -15.12 -6.35
N ARG A 126 3.77 -13.78 -6.37
CA ARG A 126 4.84 -12.94 -5.83
C ARG A 126 6.21 -13.17 -6.48
N SER A 127 6.22 -13.66 -7.72
CA SER A 127 7.46 -13.86 -8.47
C SER A 127 7.92 -12.55 -9.12
N THR A 128 9.22 -12.30 -9.06
CA THR A 128 9.89 -11.19 -9.76
C THR A 128 10.43 -11.57 -11.14
N ASP A 129 10.24 -12.84 -11.56
CA ASP A 129 10.63 -13.31 -12.89
C ASP A 129 9.75 -12.68 -13.97
N LEU A 130 10.35 -11.78 -14.76
CA LEU A 130 9.67 -11.05 -15.83
C LEU A 130 9.01 -11.96 -16.87
N ASN A 131 9.55 -13.17 -17.11
CA ASN A 131 8.92 -14.12 -18.05
C ASN A 131 7.60 -14.65 -17.48
N ARG A 132 7.58 -14.98 -16.18
CA ARG A 132 6.38 -15.45 -15.49
C ARG A 132 5.30 -14.36 -15.46
N LEU A 133 5.69 -13.11 -15.28
CA LEU A 133 4.77 -11.97 -15.33
C LEU A 133 4.23 -11.73 -16.74
N SER A 134 5.10 -11.79 -17.75
CA SER A 134 4.72 -11.63 -19.16
C SER A 134 3.72 -12.70 -19.61
N ASN A 135 3.84 -13.93 -19.11
CA ASN A 135 2.87 -15.00 -19.38
C ASN A 135 1.47 -14.70 -18.82
N ASN A 136 1.38 -13.88 -17.77
CA ASN A 136 0.12 -13.46 -17.17
C ASN A 136 -0.38 -12.12 -17.72
N ALA A 137 0.38 -11.43 -18.57
CA ALA A 137 0.06 -10.07 -19.03
C ALA A 137 -1.33 -10.00 -19.70
N ALA A 138 -1.67 -11.00 -20.50
CA ALA A 138 -2.96 -11.12 -21.19
C ALA A 138 -4.06 -11.81 -20.37
N TYR A 139 -3.98 -11.84 -19.03
CA TYR A 139 -4.93 -12.58 -18.18
C TYR A 139 -6.39 -12.17 -18.45
N ALA A 140 -6.67 -10.88 -18.57
CA ALA A 140 -8.01 -10.35 -18.77
C ALA A 140 -8.56 -10.79 -20.14
N ASP A 141 -7.81 -10.60 -21.22
CA ASP A 141 -8.23 -11.00 -22.57
C ASP A 141 -8.45 -12.52 -22.67
N SER A 142 -7.55 -13.29 -22.08
CA SER A 142 -7.64 -14.76 -22.07
C SER A 142 -8.89 -15.24 -21.33
N TYR A 143 -9.17 -14.65 -20.15
CA TYR A 143 -10.37 -14.96 -19.37
C TYR A 143 -11.63 -14.60 -20.15
N LEU A 144 -11.70 -13.38 -20.70
CA LEU A 144 -12.88 -12.87 -21.40
C LEU A 144 -13.24 -13.68 -22.64
N ARG A 145 -12.25 -14.03 -23.47
CA ARG A 145 -12.50 -14.89 -24.64
C ARG A 145 -13.09 -16.22 -24.24
N SER A 146 -12.52 -16.86 -23.21
CA SER A 146 -13.03 -18.13 -22.68
C SER A 146 -14.46 -17.99 -22.14
N ALA A 147 -14.71 -16.98 -21.30
CA ALA A 147 -16.02 -16.73 -20.72
C ALA A 147 -17.10 -16.48 -21.78
N ILE A 148 -16.81 -15.64 -22.78
CA ILE A 148 -17.74 -15.34 -23.88
C ILE A 148 -17.99 -16.57 -24.74
N GLN A 149 -16.94 -17.30 -25.15
CA GLN A 149 -17.08 -18.48 -26.01
C GLN A 149 -17.93 -19.57 -25.35
N ASN A 150 -17.75 -19.74 -24.03
CA ASN A 150 -18.51 -20.69 -23.23
C ASN A 150 -19.90 -20.18 -22.82
N GLY A 151 -20.29 -18.95 -23.18
CA GLY A 151 -21.59 -18.36 -22.85
C GLY A 151 -21.79 -18.17 -21.35
N GLN A 152 -20.72 -17.91 -20.60
CA GLN A 152 -20.79 -17.68 -19.16
C GLN A 152 -21.51 -16.36 -18.90
N SER A 153 -22.48 -16.37 -17.98
CA SER A 153 -23.20 -15.17 -17.54
C SER A 153 -22.27 -14.12 -16.92
N THR A 154 -21.10 -14.53 -16.42
CA THR A 154 -20.08 -13.66 -15.84
C THR A 154 -19.25 -12.88 -16.86
N ALA A 155 -19.42 -13.12 -18.17
CA ALA A 155 -18.56 -12.51 -19.19
C ALA A 155 -18.71 -10.97 -19.29
N SER A 156 -19.91 -10.43 -19.15
CA SER A 156 -20.14 -8.97 -19.19
C SER A 156 -19.49 -8.30 -17.98
N ILE A 157 -19.73 -8.83 -16.78
CA ILE A 157 -19.13 -8.32 -15.55
C ILE A 157 -17.61 -8.51 -15.50
N ALA A 158 -17.08 -9.60 -16.05
CA ALA A 158 -15.65 -9.80 -16.21
C ALA A 158 -15.04 -8.72 -17.11
N THR A 159 -15.76 -8.29 -18.14
CA THR A 159 -15.31 -7.22 -19.05
C THR A 159 -15.14 -5.91 -18.27
N LEU A 160 -16.04 -5.64 -17.32
CA LEU A 160 -15.93 -4.47 -16.46
C LEU A 160 -14.75 -4.58 -15.48
N ILE A 161 -14.68 -5.65 -14.69
CA ILE A 161 -13.77 -5.66 -13.53
C ILE A 161 -12.34 -6.12 -13.85
N LEU A 162 -12.14 -6.92 -14.91
CA LEU A 162 -10.79 -7.38 -15.29
C LEU A 162 -10.16 -6.51 -16.36
N ASN A 163 -10.96 -5.77 -17.13
CA ASN A 163 -10.49 -5.02 -18.29
C ASN A 163 -10.75 -3.50 -18.16
N VAL A 164 -12.02 -3.06 -18.10
CA VAL A 164 -12.34 -1.62 -17.99
C VAL A 164 -11.78 -1.01 -16.70
N TRP A 165 -11.96 -1.65 -15.55
CA TRP A 165 -11.43 -1.20 -14.26
C TRP A 165 -9.91 -1.09 -14.26
N MET A 166 -9.22 -2.09 -14.82
CA MET A 166 -7.76 -2.10 -14.87
C MET A 166 -7.24 -0.96 -15.76
N TYR A 167 -7.88 -0.72 -16.90
CA TYR A 167 -7.52 0.39 -17.78
C TYR A 167 -7.88 1.75 -17.16
N ALA A 168 -8.98 1.85 -16.41
CA ALA A 168 -9.36 3.05 -15.67
C ALA A 168 -8.31 3.40 -14.60
N ALA A 169 -7.76 2.40 -13.89
CA ALA A 169 -6.64 2.60 -12.98
C ALA A 169 -5.35 3.04 -13.72
N ASP A 170 -5.04 2.42 -14.86
CA ASP A 170 -3.86 2.74 -15.66
C ASP A 170 -3.80 4.22 -16.09
N VAL A 171 -4.91 4.75 -16.60
CA VAL A 171 -4.97 6.15 -17.06
C VAL A 171 -4.78 7.17 -15.92
N LEU A 172 -5.19 6.83 -14.69
CA LEU A 172 -4.94 7.69 -13.51
C LEU A 172 -3.45 7.84 -13.22
N TYR A 173 -2.71 6.73 -13.15
CA TYR A 173 -1.27 6.75 -12.87
C TYR A 173 -0.46 7.39 -13.98
N LYS A 174 -0.81 7.11 -15.25
CA LYS A 174 -0.19 7.77 -16.41
C LYS A 174 -0.42 9.28 -16.38
N GLY A 175 -1.58 9.74 -15.91
CA GLY A 175 -1.87 11.16 -15.70
C GLY A 175 -0.88 11.84 -14.74
N VAL A 176 -0.65 11.24 -13.56
CA VAL A 176 0.31 11.78 -12.58
C VAL A 176 1.75 11.72 -13.10
N HIS A 177 2.14 10.61 -13.71
CA HIS A 177 3.48 10.45 -14.28
C HIS A 177 3.77 11.48 -15.38
N THR A 178 2.79 11.75 -16.25
CA THR A 178 2.91 12.79 -17.29
C THR A 178 3.05 14.19 -16.67
N CYS A 179 2.28 14.50 -15.62
CA CYS A 179 2.42 15.76 -14.89
C CYS A 179 3.83 15.91 -14.28
N GLN A 180 4.40 14.83 -13.74
CA GLN A 180 5.74 14.82 -13.17
C GLN A 180 6.82 15.07 -14.23
N ILE A 181 6.79 14.34 -15.35
CA ILE A 181 7.75 14.53 -16.44
C ILE A 181 7.69 15.96 -16.97
N ARG A 182 6.50 16.51 -17.15
CA ARG A 182 6.35 17.91 -17.59
C ARG A 182 6.93 18.89 -16.57
N THR A 183 6.71 18.65 -15.28
CA THR A 183 7.29 19.45 -14.19
C THR A 183 8.81 19.42 -14.23
N GLU A 184 9.42 18.25 -14.42
CA GLU A 184 10.88 18.10 -14.47
C GLU A 184 11.49 18.71 -15.74
N ALA A 185 10.83 18.57 -16.89
CA ALA A 185 11.28 19.11 -18.17
C ALA A 185 11.10 20.63 -18.29
N ASP A 186 10.12 21.21 -17.59
CA ASP A 186 9.69 22.62 -17.71
C ASP A 186 9.33 23.05 -19.13
N ASN A 187 8.88 22.09 -19.96
CA ASN A 187 8.53 22.32 -21.36
C ASN A 187 7.02 22.08 -21.60
N PRO A 188 6.18 23.13 -21.51
CA PRO A 188 4.74 23.01 -21.67
C PRO A 188 4.29 22.67 -23.09
N SER A 189 5.17 22.81 -24.10
CA SER A 189 4.86 22.54 -25.51
C SER A 189 5.09 21.09 -25.94
N GLN A 190 5.71 20.27 -25.08
CA GLN A 190 6.13 18.91 -25.43
C GLN A 190 5.10 17.84 -25.00
N PHE A 191 4.12 18.21 -24.17
CA PHE A 191 3.10 17.30 -23.66
C PHE A 191 1.75 18.03 -23.69
N ASP A 192 0.86 17.58 -24.57
CA ASP A 192 -0.52 18.06 -24.57
C ASP A 192 -1.16 17.65 -23.23
N ILE A 193 -1.35 18.63 -22.35
CA ILE A 193 -2.23 18.50 -21.18
C ILE A 193 -3.55 19.21 -21.50
N GLY A 194 -4.00 19.10 -22.76
CA GLY A 194 -5.41 19.28 -23.13
C GLY A 194 -6.23 18.56 -22.07
N GLY A 195 -7.02 19.34 -21.34
CA GLY A 195 -7.23 19.18 -19.90
C GLY A 195 -7.38 17.73 -19.43
N SER A 196 -6.80 17.35 -18.28
CA SER A 196 -7.25 16.16 -17.53
C SER A 196 -7.04 14.73 -18.08
N SER A 197 -6.41 14.44 -19.22
CA SER A 197 -6.57 13.15 -19.96
C SER A 197 -6.46 11.80 -19.21
N GLY A 198 -5.98 11.74 -17.96
CA GLY A 198 -6.18 10.59 -17.06
C GLY A 198 -7.49 10.62 -16.24
N LEU A 199 -7.85 11.77 -15.65
CA LEU A 199 -9.04 11.95 -14.80
C LEU A 199 -10.34 11.96 -15.61
N ASP A 200 -10.39 12.68 -16.74
CA ASP A 200 -11.58 12.72 -17.61
C ASP A 200 -11.82 11.34 -18.24
N ALA A 201 -10.74 10.69 -18.68
CA ALA A 201 -10.81 9.32 -19.17
C ALA A 201 -11.29 8.35 -18.09
N PHE A 202 -10.75 8.46 -16.88
CA PHE A 202 -11.17 7.66 -15.73
C PHE A 202 -12.67 7.82 -15.44
N ILE A 203 -13.15 9.07 -15.28
CA ILE A 203 -14.54 9.30 -14.87
C ILE A 203 -15.53 8.87 -15.96
N ALA A 204 -15.16 8.99 -17.24
CA ALA A 204 -15.93 8.47 -18.37
C ALA A 204 -16.03 6.93 -18.34
N LEU A 205 -14.90 6.23 -18.13
CA LEU A 205 -14.89 4.77 -17.99
C LEU A 205 -15.67 4.29 -16.76
N TRP A 206 -15.68 5.08 -15.69
CA TRP A 206 -16.42 4.76 -14.47
C TRP A 206 -17.94 4.92 -14.66
N ILE A 207 -18.39 6.11 -15.07
CA ILE A 207 -19.81 6.44 -15.21
C ILE A 207 -20.44 5.65 -16.36
N GLY A 208 -19.79 5.64 -17.53
CA GLY A 208 -20.27 5.00 -18.74
C GLY A 208 -21.48 5.69 -19.38
N SER A 209 -21.69 5.42 -20.67
CA SER A 209 -22.82 5.97 -21.43
C SER A 209 -24.15 5.35 -21.01
N GLY A 210 -25.20 6.17 -20.99
CA GLY A 210 -26.56 5.74 -20.65
C GLY A 210 -26.81 5.51 -19.15
N GLN A 211 -25.86 5.83 -18.28
CA GLN A 211 -26.01 5.72 -16.84
C GLN A 211 -26.95 6.79 -16.30
N THR A 212 -27.88 6.39 -15.42
CA THR A 212 -28.76 7.33 -14.71
C THR A 212 -28.28 7.50 -13.26
N HIS A 213 -28.37 8.72 -12.73
CA HIS A 213 -27.99 9.01 -11.34
C HIS A 213 -28.73 8.10 -10.35
N GLY A 214 -27.98 7.46 -9.45
CA GLY A 214 -28.48 6.52 -8.44
C GLY A 214 -29.06 5.21 -8.97
N SER A 215 -29.01 4.96 -10.28
CA SER A 215 -29.59 3.76 -10.90
C SER A 215 -28.62 2.57 -10.86
N SER A 216 -29.07 1.44 -10.33
CA SER A 216 -28.38 0.15 -10.48
C SER A 216 -28.61 -0.51 -11.84
N GLU A 217 -29.56 0.00 -12.63
CA GLU A 217 -29.81 -0.45 -13.99
C GLU A 217 -28.78 0.21 -14.91
N GLY A 218 -27.75 -0.54 -15.31
CA GLY A 218 -26.66 -0.08 -16.15
C GLY A 218 -25.59 -1.15 -16.35
N TYR A 219 -24.63 -0.84 -17.23
CA TYR A 219 -23.57 -1.77 -17.67
C TYR A 219 -22.17 -1.16 -17.49
N SER A 220 -22.03 -0.24 -16.53
CA SER A 220 -20.77 0.46 -16.20
C SER A 220 -20.27 0.09 -14.80
N LEU A 221 -19.06 0.56 -14.45
CA LEU A 221 -18.52 0.40 -13.09
C LEU A 221 -19.36 1.16 -12.06
N TYR A 222 -19.92 2.32 -12.44
CA TYR A 222 -20.88 3.06 -11.63
C TYR A 222 -22.10 2.20 -11.29
N ALA A 223 -22.71 1.53 -12.27
CA ALA A 223 -23.88 0.66 -12.04
C ALA A 223 -23.54 -0.53 -11.13
N LEU A 224 -22.34 -1.10 -11.31
CA LEU A 224 -21.83 -2.15 -10.43
C LEU A 224 -21.71 -1.65 -8.98
N ALA A 225 -21.21 -0.43 -8.77
CA ALA A 225 -21.11 0.17 -7.44
C ALA A 225 -22.49 0.44 -6.82
N GLU A 226 -23.48 0.90 -7.59
CA GLU A 226 -24.87 1.02 -7.13
C GLU A 226 -25.46 -0.33 -6.73
N LYS A 227 -25.19 -1.38 -7.52
CA LYS A 227 -25.65 -2.74 -7.23
C LYS A 227 -25.03 -3.28 -5.93
N ALA A 228 -23.71 -3.11 -5.76
CA ALA A 228 -22.99 -3.54 -4.57
C ALA A 228 -23.50 -2.78 -3.33
N ASP A 229 -23.62 -1.45 -3.42
CA ASP A 229 -24.09 -0.62 -2.30
C ASP A 229 -25.50 -0.99 -1.85
N ARG A 230 -26.40 -1.44 -2.73
CA ARG A 230 -27.75 -1.91 -2.34
C ARG A 230 -27.75 -3.21 -1.51
N MET A 231 -26.67 -3.99 -1.57
CA MET A 231 -26.51 -5.24 -0.80
C MET A 231 -25.90 -4.99 0.59
N PHE A 232 -25.37 -3.79 0.85
CA PHE A 232 -24.71 -3.43 2.11
C PHE A 232 -25.39 -2.22 2.78
N ILE A 233 -25.41 -2.22 4.10
CA ILE A 233 -25.85 -1.09 4.93
C ILE A 233 -24.64 -0.46 5.64
N ALA A 234 -24.66 0.85 5.80
CA ALA A 234 -23.62 1.59 6.52
C ALA A 234 -23.59 1.20 8.01
N THR A 235 -22.40 1.11 8.60
CA THR A 235 -22.19 0.66 9.99
C THR A 235 -22.52 1.69 11.06
N LYS A 236 -23.06 2.87 10.73
CA LYS A 236 -23.41 3.86 11.77
C LYS A 236 -24.68 3.41 12.51
N GLU A 237 -24.69 3.64 13.82
CA GLU A 237 -25.74 3.37 14.81
C GLU A 237 -27.12 3.99 14.54
N ASP A 238 -27.51 4.15 13.29
CA ASP A 238 -28.86 4.55 12.94
C ASP A 238 -29.70 3.28 12.71
N THR A 239 -30.11 2.69 13.83
CA THR A 239 -31.15 1.63 13.85
C THR A 239 -32.50 2.10 13.27
N ASN A 240 -32.60 3.37 12.84
CA ASN A 240 -33.74 3.94 12.15
C ASN A 240 -33.47 4.25 10.66
N LEU A 241 -32.33 3.81 10.09
CA LEU A 241 -32.11 3.96 8.65
C LEU A 241 -32.95 2.92 7.89
N PRO A 242 -33.77 3.36 6.93
CA PRO A 242 -34.89 2.57 6.44
C PRO A 242 -34.41 1.45 5.48
N SER A 243 -35.20 0.37 5.37
CA SER A 243 -34.98 -0.85 4.54
C SER A 243 -34.37 -0.59 3.15
N SER A 244 -33.77 -1.60 2.48
CA SER A 244 -33.26 -1.51 1.10
C SER A 244 -34.19 -0.78 0.11
N THR A 245 -35.50 -0.83 0.35
CA THR A 245 -36.57 -0.10 -0.35
C THR A 245 -36.41 1.43 -0.39
N THR A 246 -35.66 2.04 0.54
CA THR A 246 -35.49 3.49 0.68
C THR A 246 -34.13 3.99 0.20
N LYS A 247 -33.15 3.08 0.09
CA LYS A 247 -31.86 3.34 -0.57
C LYS A 247 -32.00 3.41 -2.09
N ALA A 248 -33.15 2.99 -2.63
CA ALA A 248 -33.41 2.89 -4.06
C ALA A 248 -33.27 4.20 -4.87
N LEU A 249 -33.16 5.36 -4.21
CA LEU A 249 -33.00 6.68 -4.82
C LEU A 249 -31.68 7.41 -4.45
N ALA A 250 -30.86 6.85 -3.55
CA ALA A 250 -29.60 7.47 -3.13
C ALA A 250 -28.44 6.89 -3.94
N GLU A 251 -27.61 7.75 -4.51
CA GLU A 251 -26.36 7.36 -5.20
C GLU A 251 -25.40 6.68 -4.22
N ALA A 252 -24.77 5.59 -4.65
CA ALA A 252 -23.80 4.85 -3.84
C ALA A 252 -22.67 5.76 -3.33
N SER A 253 -22.24 5.54 -2.07
CA SER A 253 -21.18 6.34 -1.42
C SER A 253 -19.91 6.43 -2.28
N VAL A 254 -19.49 5.30 -2.87
CA VAL A 254 -18.34 5.20 -3.78
C VAL A 254 -18.49 6.14 -4.98
N ASN A 255 -19.67 6.18 -5.59
CA ASN A 255 -19.95 7.04 -6.74
C ASN A 255 -19.92 8.53 -6.36
N GLN A 256 -20.50 8.89 -5.21
CA GLN A 256 -20.44 10.26 -4.69
C GLN A 256 -18.99 10.69 -4.44
N GLN A 257 -18.20 9.84 -3.78
CA GLN A 257 -16.81 10.15 -3.44
C GLN A 257 -15.92 10.27 -4.68
N LEU A 258 -16.09 9.40 -5.69
CA LEU A 258 -15.32 9.50 -6.93
C LEU A 258 -15.63 10.79 -7.70
N LYS A 259 -16.87 11.28 -7.67
CA LYS A 259 -17.24 12.58 -8.26
C LYS A 259 -16.60 13.75 -7.51
N LEU A 260 -16.60 13.72 -6.17
CA LEU A 260 -15.93 14.74 -5.36
C LEU A 260 -14.41 14.76 -5.62
N LEU A 261 -13.78 13.58 -5.66
CA LEU A 261 -12.37 13.43 -6.01
C LEU A 261 -12.07 13.92 -7.43
N TYR A 262 -12.97 13.67 -8.38
CA TYR A 262 -12.84 14.18 -9.74
C TYR A 262 -12.84 15.71 -9.77
N GLN A 263 -13.77 16.35 -9.05
CA GLN A 263 -13.83 17.80 -8.91
C GLN A 263 -12.58 18.37 -8.22
N GLU A 264 -12.11 17.72 -7.16
CA GLU A 264 -10.85 18.06 -6.48
C GLU A 264 -9.67 17.99 -7.46
N GLY A 265 -9.54 16.90 -8.22
CA GLY A 265 -8.54 16.72 -9.26
C GLY A 265 -8.61 17.77 -10.37
N ALA A 266 -9.81 18.08 -10.85
CA ALA A 266 -10.04 19.10 -11.87
C ALA A 266 -9.62 20.51 -11.38
N SER A 267 -9.85 20.80 -10.10
CA SER A 267 -9.45 22.07 -9.48
C SER A 267 -7.93 22.26 -9.43
N ILE A 268 -7.14 21.18 -9.24
CA ILE A 268 -5.67 21.23 -9.22
C ILE A 268 -5.12 21.74 -10.56
N PHE A 269 -5.71 21.31 -11.66
CA PHE A 269 -5.34 21.76 -13.00
C PHE A 269 -5.77 23.20 -13.31
N SER A 270 -6.66 23.77 -12.50
CA SER A 270 -7.05 25.19 -12.63
C SER A 270 -6.01 26.12 -11.98
N ILE A 271 -5.01 25.57 -11.28
CA ILE A 271 -3.92 26.36 -10.70
C ILE A 271 -3.00 26.87 -11.83
N PRO A 272 -2.62 28.16 -11.85
CA PRO A 272 -1.66 28.68 -12.81
C PRO A 272 -0.36 27.87 -12.84
N SER A 273 0.12 27.58 -14.05
CA SER A 273 1.35 26.83 -14.28
C SER A 273 1.37 25.44 -13.61
N ALA A 274 0.21 24.79 -13.48
CA ALA A 274 0.11 23.39 -13.06
C ALA A 274 1.05 22.50 -13.90
N CYS A 275 1.69 21.53 -13.24
CA CYS A 275 2.68 20.62 -13.83
C CYS A 275 3.89 21.37 -14.45
N SER A 276 4.48 22.32 -13.72
CA SER A 276 5.68 23.06 -14.12
C SER A 276 6.62 23.27 -12.93
N LYS A 277 7.88 23.68 -13.17
CA LYS A 277 8.85 23.94 -12.08
C LYS A 277 8.42 25.05 -11.14
N THR A 278 7.52 25.94 -11.57
CA THR A 278 6.97 27.00 -10.71
C THR A 278 5.93 26.47 -9.73
N ASN A 279 5.39 25.26 -9.96
CA ASN A 279 4.38 24.63 -9.12
C ASN A 279 4.65 23.12 -8.97
N ILE A 280 5.75 22.81 -8.28
CA ILE A 280 6.26 21.46 -8.08
C ILE A 280 5.30 20.54 -7.30
N ASP A 281 4.37 21.11 -6.53
CA ASP A 281 3.41 20.35 -5.72
C ASP A 281 2.23 19.81 -6.53
N THR A 282 2.09 20.20 -7.80
CA THR A 282 0.96 19.73 -8.63
C THR A 282 0.92 18.21 -8.69
N SER A 283 2.06 17.56 -8.93
CA SER A 283 2.16 16.09 -8.98
C SER A 283 1.79 15.44 -7.65
N LYS A 284 2.23 16.01 -6.52
CA LYS A 284 1.91 15.51 -5.16
C LYS A 284 0.41 15.61 -4.87
N LYS A 285 -0.23 16.72 -5.24
CA LYS A 285 -1.68 16.90 -5.06
C LYS A 285 -2.47 15.93 -5.93
N LEU A 286 -2.09 15.76 -7.20
CA LEU A 286 -2.74 14.78 -8.08
C LEU A 286 -2.53 13.35 -7.58
N TRP A 287 -1.32 13.02 -7.12
CA TRP A 287 -1.01 11.73 -6.49
C TRP A 287 -1.96 11.38 -5.34
N SER A 288 -2.23 12.35 -4.46
CA SER A 288 -3.18 12.18 -3.36
C SER A 288 -4.61 11.88 -3.84
N VAL A 289 -5.09 12.65 -4.83
CA VAL A 289 -6.43 12.44 -5.42
C VAL A 289 -6.53 11.05 -6.06
N ILE A 290 -5.57 10.65 -6.90
CA ILE A 290 -5.66 9.35 -7.60
C ILE A 290 -5.53 8.17 -6.63
N THR A 291 -4.76 8.31 -5.56
CA THR A 291 -4.62 7.26 -4.54
C THR A 291 -5.96 7.01 -3.87
N ARG A 292 -6.66 8.09 -3.49
CA ARG A 292 -8.01 8.03 -2.90
C ARG A 292 -9.04 7.50 -3.90
N MET A 293 -8.94 7.85 -5.19
CA MET A 293 -9.80 7.27 -6.22
C MET A 293 -9.61 5.76 -6.32
N ASN A 294 -8.37 5.28 -6.35
CA ASN A 294 -8.07 3.84 -6.38
C ASN A 294 -8.65 3.11 -5.15
N THR A 295 -8.53 3.69 -3.95
CA THR A 295 -9.17 3.17 -2.73
C THR A 295 -10.68 2.98 -2.91
N GLN A 296 -11.38 3.97 -3.47
CA GLN A 296 -12.82 3.88 -3.71
C GLN A 296 -13.19 2.77 -4.71
N MET A 297 -12.38 2.57 -5.74
CA MET A 297 -12.66 1.55 -6.76
C MET A 297 -12.59 0.11 -6.25
N TYR A 298 -11.84 -0.17 -5.19
CA TYR A 298 -11.75 -1.51 -4.60
C TYR A 298 -13.00 -1.92 -3.83
N ILE A 299 -13.72 -0.97 -3.24
CA ILE A 299 -14.89 -1.21 -2.38
C ILE A 299 -15.94 -2.10 -3.07
N PRO A 300 -16.47 -1.76 -4.26
CA PRO A 300 -17.49 -2.59 -4.90
C PRO A 300 -16.96 -3.97 -5.33
N LEU A 301 -15.66 -4.09 -5.65
CA LEU A 301 -15.05 -5.39 -5.98
C LEU A 301 -15.00 -6.31 -4.75
N ILE A 302 -14.64 -5.77 -3.59
CA ILE A 302 -14.61 -6.50 -2.32
C ILE A 302 -16.02 -6.86 -1.85
N GLN A 303 -16.96 -5.90 -1.91
CA GLN A 303 -18.36 -6.14 -1.59
C GLN A 303 -18.93 -7.30 -2.41
N MET A 304 -18.73 -7.27 -3.73
CA MET A 304 -19.21 -8.34 -4.61
C MET A 304 -18.48 -9.67 -4.41
N LEU A 305 -17.17 -9.65 -4.07
CA LEU A 305 -16.45 -10.86 -3.66
C LEU A 305 -17.08 -11.49 -2.41
N ILE A 306 -17.35 -10.69 -1.37
CA ILE A 306 -17.98 -11.15 -0.14
C ILE A 306 -19.34 -11.79 -0.45
N ILE A 307 -20.19 -11.12 -1.24
CA ILE A 307 -21.51 -11.66 -1.61
C ILE A 307 -21.37 -12.99 -2.35
N SER A 308 -20.48 -13.07 -3.34
CA SER A 308 -20.28 -14.32 -4.10
C SER A 308 -19.79 -15.49 -3.23
N ILE A 309 -18.95 -15.22 -2.22
CA ILE A 309 -18.50 -16.21 -1.23
C ILE A 309 -19.68 -16.69 -0.38
N LEU A 310 -20.49 -15.76 0.11
CA LEU A 310 -21.64 -16.05 0.97
C LEU A 310 -22.73 -16.85 0.23
N GLU A 311 -22.95 -16.54 -1.04
CA GLU A 311 -23.86 -17.27 -1.93
C GLU A 311 -23.30 -18.60 -2.43
N LYS A 312 -22.00 -18.85 -2.21
CA LYS A 312 -21.27 -20.03 -2.70
C LYS A 312 -21.32 -20.15 -4.23
N ASP A 313 -21.35 -19.01 -4.92
CA ASP A 313 -21.23 -18.97 -6.38
C ASP A 313 -19.75 -19.09 -6.75
N ALA A 314 -19.32 -20.29 -7.14
CA ALA A 314 -17.94 -20.57 -7.52
C ALA A 314 -17.45 -19.71 -8.70
N SER A 315 -18.31 -19.46 -9.70
CA SER A 315 -17.94 -18.72 -10.91
C SER A 315 -17.76 -17.23 -10.60
N ALA A 316 -18.70 -16.64 -9.86
CA ALA A 316 -18.59 -15.24 -9.44
C ALA A 316 -17.44 -15.07 -8.42
N THR A 317 -17.29 -15.99 -7.47
CA THR A 317 -16.21 -15.95 -6.47
C THR A 317 -14.86 -15.97 -7.16
N TYR A 318 -14.63 -16.89 -8.10
CA TYR A 318 -13.37 -16.96 -8.83
C TYR A 318 -13.10 -15.67 -9.64
N LEU A 319 -14.13 -15.11 -10.27
CA LEU A 319 -14.01 -13.86 -11.03
C LEU A 319 -13.61 -12.68 -10.14
N TYR A 320 -14.36 -12.41 -9.07
CA TYR A 320 -14.05 -11.29 -8.16
C TYR A 320 -12.75 -11.54 -7.39
N ALA A 321 -12.44 -12.79 -7.03
CA ALA A 321 -11.15 -13.14 -6.44
C ALA A 321 -10.00 -12.88 -7.41
N THR A 322 -10.18 -13.13 -8.71
CA THR A 322 -9.17 -12.81 -9.73
C THR A 322 -8.91 -11.31 -9.81
N ALA A 323 -9.92 -10.46 -9.59
CA ALA A 323 -9.74 -9.00 -9.54
C ALA A 323 -9.08 -8.51 -8.25
N VAL A 324 -9.45 -9.09 -7.09
CA VAL A 324 -9.06 -8.57 -5.76
C VAL A 324 -7.81 -9.24 -5.19
N ILE A 325 -7.73 -10.57 -5.21
CA ILE A 325 -6.69 -11.31 -4.46
C ILE A 325 -5.28 -11.03 -4.98
N PRO A 326 -5.01 -10.96 -6.30
CA PRO A 326 -3.68 -10.59 -6.76
C PRO A 326 -3.21 -9.22 -6.25
N GLN A 327 -4.12 -8.27 -6.05
CA GLN A 327 -3.81 -6.95 -5.50
C GLN A 327 -3.36 -7.02 -4.04
N ALA A 328 -3.81 -8.02 -3.27
CA ALA A 328 -3.40 -8.24 -1.88
C ALA A 328 -1.90 -8.59 -1.73
N ALA A 329 -1.22 -8.98 -2.82
CA ALA A 329 0.21 -9.25 -2.81
C ALA A 329 1.07 -8.00 -2.47
N GLN A 330 0.49 -6.80 -2.57
CA GLN A 330 1.12 -5.53 -2.17
C GLN A 330 0.90 -5.17 -0.69
N CYS A 331 0.17 -6.02 0.04
CA CYS A 331 -0.24 -5.81 1.42
C CYS A 331 0.57 -6.71 2.34
N ARG A 332 0.06 -7.88 2.73
CA ARG A 332 0.77 -8.82 3.61
C ARG A 332 1.00 -10.14 2.89
N PRO A 333 2.27 -10.54 2.63
CA PRO A 333 2.59 -11.77 1.90
C PRO A 333 1.87 -13.03 2.41
N SER A 334 1.86 -13.23 3.73
CA SER A 334 1.23 -14.41 4.33
C SER A 334 -0.30 -14.45 4.17
N ILE A 335 -0.97 -13.29 4.17
CA ILE A 335 -2.42 -13.16 3.95
C ILE A 335 -2.75 -13.44 2.49
N PHE A 336 -1.97 -12.86 1.57
CA PHE A 336 -2.12 -13.10 0.14
C PHE A 336 -2.00 -14.59 -0.18
N ASP A 337 -0.99 -15.29 0.35
CA ASP A 337 -0.77 -16.70 0.07
C ASP A 337 -1.97 -17.56 0.51
N ARG A 338 -2.54 -17.28 1.69
CA ARG A 338 -3.76 -17.96 2.19
C ARG A 338 -4.98 -17.66 1.33
N LEU A 339 -5.26 -16.38 1.03
CA LEU A 339 -6.39 -16.00 0.18
C LEU A 339 -6.30 -16.60 -1.22
N LYS A 340 -5.08 -16.63 -1.79
CA LYS A 340 -4.83 -17.24 -3.10
C LYS A 340 -5.11 -18.74 -3.06
N GLU A 341 -4.64 -19.45 -2.04
CA GLU A 341 -4.90 -20.88 -1.90
C GLU A 341 -6.41 -21.16 -1.80
N GLU A 342 -7.12 -20.42 -0.95
CA GLU A 342 -8.55 -20.65 -0.68
C GLU A 342 -9.48 -20.28 -1.86
N LEU A 343 -9.14 -19.26 -2.65
CA LEU A 343 -10.03 -18.70 -3.67
C LEU A 343 -9.57 -18.89 -5.12
N LEU A 344 -8.26 -19.09 -5.34
CA LEU A 344 -7.66 -19.18 -6.68
C LEU A 344 -6.80 -20.44 -6.89
N GLY A 345 -6.61 -21.28 -5.87
CA GLY A 345 -5.86 -22.54 -5.93
C GLY A 345 -6.59 -23.68 -6.66
N GLY A 346 -7.85 -23.47 -7.03
CA GLY A 346 -8.76 -24.45 -7.62
C GLY A 346 -10.20 -23.95 -7.53
N GLU A 347 -11.14 -24.86 -7.27
CA GLU A 347 -12.50 -24.47 -6.87
C GLU A 347 -12.48 -23.73 -5.52
N PRO A 348 -13.16 -22.59 -5.37
CA PRO A 348 -13.18 -21.83 -4.12
C PRO A 348 -13.64 -22.67 -2.92
N ASN A 349 -12.91 -22.59 -1.81
CA ASN A 349 -13.19 -23.37 -0.61
C ASN A 349 -14.19 -22.69 0.34
N PHE A 350 -15.47 -22.96 0.14
CA PHE A 350 -16.54 -22.39 0.98
C PHE A 350 -16.62 -22.97 2.41
N GLN A 351 -15.85 -24.02 2.75
CA GLN A 351 -15.86 -24.59 4.11
C GLN A 351 -15.13 -23.67 5.11
N ARG A 352 -14.21 -22.84 4.62
CA ARG A 352 -13.41 -21.92 5.44
C ARG A 352 -13.89 -20.47 5.36
N THR A 353 -15.14 -20.24 4.92
CA THR A 353 -15.72 -18.90 4.70
C THR A 353 -15.41 -17.90 5.82
N GLU A 354 -15.57 -18.28 7.09
CA GLU A 354 -15.30 -17.36 8.21
C GLU A 354 -13.83 -16.89 8.24
N ILE A 355 -12.89 -17.80 8.02
CA ILE A 355 -11.44 -17.51 7.99
C ILE A 355 -11.12 -16.69 6.75
N THR A 356 -11.64 -17.06 5.58
CA THR A 356 -11.44 -16.31 4.33
C THR A 356 -11.93 -14.87 4.44
N LEU A 357 -13.10 -14.65 5.05
CA LEU A 357 -13.64 -13.30 5.28
C LEU A 357 -12.80 -12.51 6.29
N ARG A 358 -12.21 -13.15 7.30
CA ARG A 358 -11.24 -12.50 8.20
C ARG A 358 -9.95 -12.13 7.48
N ASP A 359 -9.37 -13.04 6.71
CA ASP A 359 -8.18 -12.76 5.90
C ASP A 359 -8.43 -11.64 4.88
N LEU A 360 -9.65 -11.52 4.32
CA LEU A 360 -10.04 -10.39 3.48
C LEU A 360 -10.09 -9.07 4.25
N GLN A 361 -10.49 -9.06 5.52
CA GLN A 361 -10.54 -7.83 6.32
C GLN A 361 -9.14 -7.30 6.66
N GLU A 362 -8.14 -8.19 6.79
CA GLU A 362 -6.74 -7.85 7.06
C GLU A 362 -6.08 -7.04 5.93
N ILE A 363 -6.63 -7.05 4.70
CA ILE A 363 -6.09 -6.28 3.57
C ILE A 363 -6.76 -4.91 3.38
N TYR A 364 -7.83 -4.59 4.13
CA TYR A 364 -8.58 -3.35 3.96
C TYR A 364 -7.74 -2.11 4.20
N SER A 365 -6.98 -2.09 5.31
CA SER A 365 -6.13 -0.96 5.69
C SER A 365 -5.08 -0.64 4.62
N CYS A 366 -4.48 -1.67 4.01
CA CYS A 366 -3.54 -1.53 2.90
C CYS A 366 -4.17 -0.95 1.64
N PHE A 367 -5.46 -1.24 1.37
CA PHE A 367 -6.21 -0.58 0.29
C PHE A 367 -6.73 0.81 0.66
N GLY A 368 -6.50 1.28 1.90
CA GLY A 368 -7.02 2.54 2.41
C GLY A 368 -8.51 2.48 2.75
N ILE A 369 -9.06 1.28 2.92
CA ILE A 369 -10.47 1.00 3.15
C ILE A 369 -10.69 0.72 4.64
N THR A 370 -11.82 1.16 5.17
CA THR A 370 -12.28 0.82 6.50
C THR A 370 -13.43 -0.19 6.45
N CYS A 371 -13.69 -0.85 7.59
CA CYS A 371 -14.89 -1.66 7.75
C CYS A 371 -16.20 -0.90 7.43
N SER A 372 -16.24 0.39 7.75
CA SER A 372 -17.39 1.24 7.50
C SER A 372 -17.62 1.53 6.02
N ASP A 373 -16.54 1.56 5.23
CA ASP A 373 -16.62 1.73 3.77
C ASP A 373 -17.21 0.49 3.09
N ILE A 374 -16.86 -0.72 3.56
CA ILE A 374 -17.45 -1.96 3.07
C ILE A 374 -18.90 -2.11 3.54
N GLY A 375 -19.18 -1.76 4.79
CA GLY A 375 -20.50 -1.89 5.40
C GLY A 375 -20.80 -3.32 5.90
N VAL A 376 -22.05 -3.52 6.33
CA VAL A 376 -22.57 -4.84 6.75
C VAL A 376 -23.55 -5.32 5.70
N VAL A 377 -23.58 -6.63 5.41
CA VAL A 377 -24.55 -7.20 4.47
C VAL A 377 -25.98 -6.92 4.97
N ALA A 378 -26.83 -6.39 4.10
CA ALA A 378 -28.18 -6.00 4.43
C ALA A 378 -29.03 -7.23 4.79
N LYS A 379 -29.75 -7.20 5.91
CA LYS A 379 -30.55 -8.34 6.39
C LYS A 379 -31.65 -8.77 5.43
N ASP A 380 -32.17 -7.82 4.65
CA ASP A 380 -33.18 -8.06 3.62
C ASP A 380 -32.58 -8.62 2.32
N TYR A 381 -31.27 -8.48 2.09
CA TYR A 381 -30.56 -9.22 1.06
C TYR A 381 -30.36 -10.68 1.47
N GLY A 382 -29.87 -10.92 2.69
CA GLY A 382 -29.75 -12.25 3.25
C GLY A 382 -29.24 -12.26 4.70
N ASP A 383 -29.70 -13.24 5.48
CA ASP A 383 -29.26 -13.46 6.86
C ASP A 383 -28.00 -14.33 6.89
N PHE A 384 -26.87 -13.70 6.56
CA PHE A 384 -25.57 -14.35 6.52
C PHE A 384 -24.81 -14.14 7.84
N ASN A 385 -24.15 -15.19 8.33
CA ASN A 385 -23.23 -15.09 9.46
C ASN A 385 -21.87 -14.56 8.98
N VAL A 386 -21.74 -13.23 8.89
CA VAL A 386 -20.50 -12.54 8.52
C VAL A 386 -19.68 -12.26 9.79
N PRO A 387 -18.36 -12.53 9.82
CA PRO A 387 -17.54 -12.18 10.97
C PRO A 387 -17.65 -10.69 11.30
N THR A 388 -17.80 -10.37 12.59
CA THR A 388 -17.69 -8.98 13.06
C THR A 388 -16.39 -8.38 12.54
N CYS A 389 -16.47 -7.18 11.96
CA CYS A 389 -15.32 -6.60 11.29
C CYS A 389 -14.13 -6.47 12.25
N LEU A 390 -12.92 -6.76 11.79
CA LEU A 390 -11.72 -6.72 12.63
C LEU A 390 -11.52 -5.34 13.27
N ALA A 391 -11.87 -4.23 12.59
CA ALA A 391 -11.81 -2.89 13.19
C ALA A 391 -12.94 -2.58 14.20
N ALA A 392 -14.00 -3.40 14.26
CA ALA A 392 -14.97 -3.35 15.35
C ALA A 392 -14.47 -4.11 16.61
N ARG A 393 -13.32 -4.79 16.51
CA ARG A 393 -12.42 -4.93 17.66
C ARG A 393 -11.54 -3.68 17.59
N ASP A 394 -11.51 -2.88 18.63
CA ASP A 394 -10.59 -1.73 18.82
C ASP A 394 -9.11 -2.15 18.89
N ASP A 395 -8.71 -3.13 18.09
CA ASP A 395 -7.42 -3.78 18.16
C ASP A 395 -6.42 -2.95 17.36
N LYS A 396 -6.10 -1.76 17.88
CA LYS A 396 -4.94 -0.97 17.45
C LYS A 396 -3.63 -1.69 17.80
N THR A 397 -3.68 -2.89 18.38
CA THR A 397 -2.53 -3.64 18.83
C THR A 397 -1.62 -4.01 17.69
N MET A 398 -0.33 -3.90 17.95
CA MET A 398 0.74 -4.32 17.07
C MET A 398 1.66 -5.21 17.91
N ALA A 399 1.77 -6.48 17.55
CA ALA A 399 2.56 -7.46 18.30
C ALA A 399 2.31 -7.43 19.83
N LEU A 400 1.05 -7.55 20.27
CA LEU A 400 0.56 -7.33 21.65
C LEU A 400 0.67 -5.92 22.25
N TYR A 401 1.45 -5.02 21.67
CA TYR A 401 1.49 -3.63 22.11
C TYR A 401 0.20 -2.90 21.72
N GLN A 402 -0.66 -2.60 22.70
CA GLN A 402 -1.90 -1.86 22.50
C GLN A 402 -1.64 -0.35 22.68
N PRO A 403 -1.50 0.46 21.62
CA PRO A 403 -1.29 1.89 21.77
C PRO A 403 -2.52 2.56 22.41
N SER A 404 -2.26 3.64 23.15
CA SER A 404 -3.29 4.51 23.73
C SER A 404 -3.83 5.51 22.71
N THR A 405 -2.99 5.93 21.77
CA THR A 405 -3.28 6.90 20.71
C THR A 405 -3.42 6.21 19.34
N ASP A 406 -3.90 6.93 18.32
CA ASP A 406 -3.99 6.37 16.97
C ASP A 406 -2.68 6.55 16.19
N VAL A 407 -1.78 5.58 16.35
CA VAL A 407 -0.48 5.54 15.64
C VAL A 407 -0.49 4.65 14.40
N GLN A 408 -1.67 4.14 14.02
CA GLN A 408 -1.81 3.29 12.83
C GLN A 408 -1.35 3.99 11.54
N PRO A 409 -1.57 5.30 11.32
CA PRO A 409 -1.02 5.97 10.15
C PRO A 409 0.51 5.91 10.10
N ILE A 410 1.21 6.09 11.22
CA ILE A 410 2.67 6.01 11.29
C ILE A 410 3.13 4.56 11.09
N ALA A 411 2.49 3.59 11.75
CA ALA A 411 2.83 2.17 11.64
C ALA A 411 2.79 1.66 10.18
N ARG A 412 1.89 2.21 9.37
CA ARG A 412 1.69 1.86 7.95
C ARG A 412 2.77 2.37 7.00
N ILE A 413 3.78 3.11 7.48
CA ILE A 413 4.90 3.51 6.62
C ILE A 413 5.71 2.29 6.15
N ASP A 414 5.59 1.14 6.84
CA ASP A 414 6.16 -0.14 6.41
C ASP A 414 5.53 -0.69 5.12
N LEU A 415 4.25 -0.40 4.86
CA LEU A 415 3.58 -0.74 3.61
C LEU A 415 4.17 0.06 2.44
N ASP A 416 4.56 1.31 2.65
CA ASP A 416 5.25 2.10 1.62
C ASP A 416 6.60 1.44 1.27
N VAL A 417 7.37 0.99 2.28
CA VAL A 417 8.63 0.25 2.07
C VAL A 417 8.39 -1.04 1.29
N LEU A 418 7.38 -1.83 1.67
CA LEU A 418 7.06 -3.08 0.97
C LEU A 418 6.66 -2.83 -0.49
N GLN A 419 5.81 -1.84 -0.73
CA GLN A 419 5.33 -1.53 -2.09
C GLN A 419 6.46 -0.98 -2.96
N ILE A 420 7.36 -0.16 -2.40
CA ILE A 420 8.61 0.24 -3.06
C ILE A 420 9.47 -0.98 -3.39
N ARG A 421 9.63 -1.93 -2.46
CA ARG A 421 10.38 -3.18 -2.69
C ARG A 421 9.81 -3.98 -3.84
N VAL A 422 8.49 -4.12 -3.91
CA VAL A 422 7.84 -4.84 -5.01
C VAL A 422 8.07 -4.09 -6.33
N LEU A 423 7.76 -2.79 -6.40
CA LEU A 423 7.90 -2.01 -7.63
C LEU A 423 9.35 -1.98 -8.15
N THR A 424 10.33 -1.80 -7.27
CA THR A 424 11.75 -1.73 -7.66
C THR A 424 12.31 -3.10 -8.08
N ASN A 425 11.92 -4.20 -7.44
CA ASN A 425 12.27 -5.56 -7.90
C ASN A 425 11.67 -5.90 -9.27
N LEU A 426 10.55 -5.27 -9.64
CA LEU A 426 9.94 -5.38 -10.97
C LEU A 426 10.55 -4.40 -11.99
N GLY A 427 11.58 -3.63 -11.60
CA GLY A 427 12.24 -2.63 -12.42
C GLY A 427 11.43 -1.34 -12.64
N SER A 428 10.33 -1.15 -11.92
CA SER A 428 9.43 0.01 -12.01
C SER A 428 9.90 1.16 -11.11
N PHE A 429 11.14 1.63 -11.33
CA PHE A 429 11.76 2.67 -10.52
C PHE A 429 11.02 4.02 -10.62
N ASN A 430 10.47 4.35 -11.79
CA ASN A 430 9.75 5.60 -12.03
C ASN A 430 8.49 5.72 -11.16
N TYR A 431 7.74 4.63 -10.98
CA TYR A 431 6.56 4.66 -10.11
C TYR A 431 6.93 4.48 -8.65
N ALA A 432 7.95 3.68 -8.31
CA ALA A 432 8.45 3.56 -6.94
C ALA A 432 8.87 4.92 -6.35
N LYS A 433 9.37 5.84 -7.21
CA LYS A 433 9.67 7.23 -6.83
C LYS A 433 8.47 7.94 -6.20
N PHE A 434 7.24 7.71 -6.66
CA PHE A 434 6.06 8.38 -6.08
C PHE A 434 5.77 7.93 -4.65
N TRP A 435 5.90 6.64 -4.34
CA TRP A 435 5.78 6.15 -2.97
C TRP A 435 6.84 6.76 -2.06
N TYR A 436 8.09 6.80 -2.52
CA TYR A 436 9.19 7.38 -1.75
C TYR A 436 8.97 8.88 -1.47
N LEU A 437 8.58 9.65 -2.50
CA LEU A 437 8.47 11.11 -2.43
C LEU A 437 7.19 11.60 -1.75
N TYR A 438 6.07 10.93 -1.98
CA TYR A 438 4.75 11.44 -1.63
C TYR A 438 4.01 10.58 -0.61
N GLY A 439 4.47 9.34 -0.38
CA GLY A 439 3.82 8.38 0.51
C GLY A 439 2.48 7.89 -0.04
N ARG A 440 1.96 6.80 0.55
CA ARG A 440 0.64 6.26 0.19
C ARG A 440 -0.15 5.76 1.39
N ASN A 441 0.50 5.07 2.32
CA ASN A 441 -0.22 4.29 3.34
C ASN A 441 -0.35 5.00 4.69
N SER A 442 0.32 6.14 4.87
CA SER A 442 0.39 6.90 6.13
C SER A 442 -0.32 8.26 6.05
N PRO A 443 -1.67 8.30 5.98
CA PRO A 443 -2.40 9.57 5.87
C PRO A 443 -2.21 10.41 7.12
N ARG A 444 -2.07 11.73 6.94
CA ARG A 444 -2.00 12.66 8.06
C ARG A 444 -3.38 12.90 8.65
N GLN A 445 -3.41 13.12 9.96
CA GLN A 445 -4.59 13.66 10.61
C GLN A 445 -4.94 15.02 10.00
N ARG A 446 -6.23 15.26 9.85
CA ARG A 446 -6.79 16.53 9.37
C ARG A 446 -7.66 17.11 10.47
N ASP A 447 -7.50 18.40 10.72
CA ASP A 447 -8.30 19.12 11.71
C ASP A 447 -9.59 19.68 11.08
N SER A 448 -9.59 19.83 9.74
CA SER A 448 -10.73 20.27 8.95
C SER A 448 -10.87 19.49 7.64
N GLU A 449 -12.09 19.43 7.11
CA GLU A 449 -12.35 18.90 5.76
C GLU A 449 -11.65 19.70 4.65
N ASN A 450 -11.31 20.97 4.93
CA ASN A 450 -10.57 21.84 4.01
C ASN A 450 -9.06 21.59 4.04
N ASP A 451 -8.55 20.82 5.00
CA ASP A 451 -7.13 20.54 5.08
C ASP A 451 -6.70 19.62 3.93
N PRO A 452 -5.54 19.90 3.31
CA PRO A 452 -5.07 19.10 2.20
C PRO A 452 -4.83 17.67 2.66
N TYR A 453 -5.37 16.72 1.90
CA TYR A 453 -5.13 15.31 2.14
C TYR A 453 -3.67 14.98 1.77
N ASN A 454 -2.85 14.73 2.78
CA ASN A 454 -1.42 14.46 2.64
C ASN A 454 -1.05 13.17 3.36
N TYR A 455 0.06 12.58 2.93
CA TYR A 455 0.66 11.42 3.57
C TYR A 455 2.00 11.81 4.19
N TYR A 456 2.39 11.11 5.25
CA TYR A 456 3.81 11.01 5.61
C TYR A 456 4.54 10.23 4.51
N SER A 457 5.80 10.59 4.26
CA SER A 457 6.62 9.95 3.23
C SER A 457 8.03 9.71 3.73
N LEU A 458 8.69 8.70 3.14
CA LEU A 458 10.07 8.38 3.46
C LEU A 458 11.02 9.52 3.11
N SER A 459 10.81 10.20 1.96
CA SER A 459 11.65 11.35 1.59
C SER A 459 11.55 12.49 2.59
N GLU A 460 10.36 12.74 3.13
CA GLU A 460 10.20 13.75 4.17
C GLU A 460 10.95 13.40 5.45
N PHE A 461 10.80 12.17 5.95
CA PHE A 461 11.56 11.71 7.11
C PHE A 461 13.07 11.75 6.84
N ALA A 462 13.50 11.53 5.61
CA ALA A 462 14.90 11.58 5.21
C ALA A 462 15.49 12.99 5.19
N ILE A 463 14.69 14.06 5.17
CA ILE A 463 15.19 15.45 5.14
C ILE A 463 14.67 16.33 6.29
N SER A 464 13.81 15.78 7.15
CA SER A 464 13.20 16.52 8.26
C SER A 464 14.25 17.09 9.22
N SER A 465 14.02 18.31 9.69
CA SER A 465 14.82 18.92 10.76
C SER A 465 14.69 18.20 12.10
N SER A 466 13.57 17.47 12.33
CA SER A 466 13.36 16.69 13.57
C SER A 466 14.37 15.57 13.74
N ARG A 467 15.05 15.14 12.66
CA ARG A 467 16.15 14.18 12.74
C ARG A 467 17.27 14.61 13.71
N ARG A 468 17.42 15.91 13.97
CA ARG A 468 18.37 16.46 14.95
C ARG A 468 18.09 16.00 16.37
N ASN A 469 16.89 15.53 16.69
CA ASN A 469 16.59 14.99 18.01
C ASN A 469 17.34 13.67 18.27
N ALA A 470 17.85 13.00 17.22
CA ALA A 470 18.61 11.76 17.33
C ALA A 470 20.10 11.94 17.71
N GLU A 471 20.51 13.05 18.35
CA GLU A 471 21.91 13.20 18.80
C GLU A 471 22.28 12.19 19.89
N PRO A 472 23.52 11.65 19.92
CA PRO A 472 24.67 12.00 19.08
C PRO A 472 24.71 11.29 17.71
N TYR A 473 23.76 10.39 17.42
CA TYR A 473 23.78 9.60 16.18
C TYR A 473 23.58 10.48 14.95
N TYR A 474 22.70 11.48 15.01
CA TYR A 474 22.49 12.42 13.91
C TYR A 474 23.82 13.05 13.44
N SER A 475 24.61 13.63 14.34
CA SER A 475 25.91 14.23 13.98
C SER A 475 26.91 13.20 13.46
N ALA A 476 26.90 11.97 14.00
CA ALA A 476 27.78 10.91 13.54
C ALA A 476 27.48 10.49 12.09
N PHE A 477 26.21 10.29 11.74
CA PHE A 477 25.79 9.96 10.37
C PHE A 477 26.15 11.07 9.38
N ILE A 478 25.91 12.33 9.73
CA ILE A 478 26.26 13.46 8.85
C ILE A 478 27.76 13.56 8.63
N SER A 479 28.55 13.41 9.70
CA SER A 479 30.00 13.47 9.62
C SER A 479 30.57 12.34 8.77
N TYR A 480 30.00 11.14 8.89
CA TYR A 480 30.41 9.96 8.13
C TYR A 480 30.10 10.09 6.64
N HIS A 481 28.87 10.49 6.28
CA HIS A 481 28.45 10.61 4.89
C HIS A 481 28.82 11.93 4.23
N ASN A 482 29.23 12.93 5.02
CA ASN A 482 29.51 14.30 4.59
C ASN A 482 28.33 14.96 3.84
N ASP A 483 27.09 14.64 4.24
CA ASP A 483 25.86 15.18 3.68
C ASP A 483 24.72 15.10 4.72
N PRO A 484 24.04 16.20 5.08
CA PRO A 484 22.87 16.14 5.97
C PRO A 484 21.72 15.29 5.42
N ASN A 485 21.58 15.21 4.10
CA ASN A 485 20.52 14.50 3.38
C ASN A 485 21.01 13.19 2.76
N TYR A 486 22.08 12.60 3.31
CA TYR A 486 22.76 11.42 2.77
C TYR A 486 21.82 10.30 2.32
N ALA A 487 20.80 9.96 3.12
CA ALA A 487 19.86 8.89 2.82
C ALA A 487 18.92 9.24 1.66
N ASP A 488 18.41 10.48 1.62
CA ASP A 488 17.57 10.96 0.53
C ASP A 488 18.35 11.01 -0.80
N VAL A 489 19.58 11.53 -0.75
CA VAL A 489 20.47 11.56 -1.92
C VAL A 489 20.79 10.15 -2.42
N LEU A 490 21.12 9.20 -1.52
CA LEU A 490 21.37 7.80 -1.88
C LEU A 490 20.15 7.18 -2.57
N ILE A 491 18.96 7.31 -1.98
CA ILE A 491 17.74 6.66 -2.48
C ILE A 491 17.30 7.29 -3.81
N ARG A 492 17.25 8.63 -3.90
CA ARG A 492 16.87 9.32 -5.13
C ARG A 492 17.83 9.05 -6.27
N ASN A 493 19.14 9.10 -6.03
CA ASN A 493 20.13 8.77 -7.05
C ASN A 493 19.95 7.32 -7.54
N THR A 494 19.73 6.38 -6.63
CA THR A 494 19.52 4.96 -6.99
C THR A 494 18.22 4.76 -7.78
N LEU A 495 17.13 5.45 -7.42
CA LEU A 495 15.86 5.46 -8.19
C LEU A 495 16.06 6.02 -9.60
N GLU A 496 16.79 7.13 -9.72
CA GLU A 496 17.09 7.81 -10.98
C GLU A 496 18.17 7.08 -11.81
N GLY A 497 18.81 6.06 -11.24
CA GLY A 497 19.82 5.25 -11.93
C GLY A 497 21.15 5.98 -12.12
N VAL A 498 21.53 6.80 -11.14
CA VAL A 498 22.79 7.55 -11.06
C VAL A 498 23.51 7.28 -9.74
N GLY A 499 24.74 7.79 -9.59
CA GLY A 499 25.54 7.62 -8.38
C GLY A 499 26.24 6.25 -8.31
N LYS A 500 26.49 5.74 -7.09
CA LYS A 500 27.18 4.45 -6.90
C LYS A 500 26.35 3.25 -7.38
N TRP A 501 25.04 3.32 -7.16
CA TRP A 501 24.07 2.29 -7.50
C TRP A 501 23.26 2.71 -8.72
N ASP A 502 23.99 3.07 -9.78
CA ASP A 502 23.44 3.59 -11.02
C ASP A 502 22.76 2.51 -11.88
N SER A 503 22.32 2.90 -13.07
CA SER A 503 21.68 2.01 -14.05
C SER A 503 22.57 0.87 -14.59
N ASN A 504 23.88 0.87 -14.31
CA ASN A 504 24.76 -0.26 -14.64
C ASN A 504 24.70 -1.38 -13.60
N LYS A 505 24.06 -1.17 -12.45
CA LYS A 505 23.83 -2.19 -11.42
C LYS A 505 22.55 -2.98 -11.68
N SER A 506 22.51 -4.21 -11.16
CA SER A 506 21.35 -5.07 -11.31
C SER A 506 20.11 -4.47 -10.66
N VAL A 507 18.92 -4.88 -11.13
CA VAL A 507 17.64 -4.43 -10.59
C VAL A 507 17.55 -4.78 -9.10
N GLU A 508 18.02 -5.96 -8.75
CA GLU A 508 18.00 -6.50 -7.40
C GLU A 508 18.95 -5.73 -6.47
N GLN A 509 20.14 -5.33 -6.95
CA GLN A 509 21.06 -4.47 -6.18
C GLN A 509 20.44 -3.10 -5.92
N ARG A 510 19.88 -2.46 -6.95
CA ARG A 510 19.24 -1.14 -6.80
C ARG A 510 18.02 -1.22 -5.88
N SER A 511 17.18 -2.25 -6.04
CA SER A 511 16.04 -2.49 -5.15
C SER A 511 16.49 -2.64 -3.70
N ALA A 512 17.53 -3.44 -3.44
CA ALA A 512 18.04 -3.66 -2.09
C ALA A 512 18.49 -2.35 -1.42
N ILE A 513 19.24 -1.51 -2.13
CA ILE A 513 19.68 -0.21 -1.59
C ILE A 513 18.49 0.68 -1.28
N ILE A 514 17.55 0.82 -2.21
CA ILE A 514 16.38 1.70 -2.02
C ILE A 514 15.58 1.27 -0.78
N THR A 515 15.34 -0.03 -0.63
CA THR A 515 14.46 -0.55 0.43
C THR A 515 15.13 -0.53 1.79
N GLU A 516 16.35 -1.04 1.90
CA GLU A 516 17.02 -1.12 3.20
C GLU A 516 17.54 0.25 3.67
N ALA A 517 17.89 1.17 2.75
CA ALA A 517 18.17 2.55 3.14
C ALA A 517 16.90 3.25 3.67
N SER A 518 15.74 2.97 3.07
CA SER A 518 14.46 3.49 3.58
C SER A 518 14.17 2.99 5.00
N SER A 519 14.35 1.69 5.28
CA SER A 519 14.12 1.16 6.63
C SER A 519 15.20 1.56 7.64
N PHE A 520 16.48 1.49 7.27
CA PHE A 520 17.57 1.46 8.25
C PHE A 520 18.52 2.65 8.21
N LEU A 521 18.39 3.54 7.23
CA LEU A 521 19.03 4.86 7.26
C LEU A 521 18.01 5.96 7.54
N VAL A 522 16.84 5.90 6.90
CA VAL A 522 15.78 6.90 7.08
C VAL A 522 14.98 6.63 8.35
N LEU A 523 14.22 5.52 8.37
CA LEU A 523 13.29 5.25 9.46
C LEU A 523 13.99 4.93 10.77
N TYR A 524 15.15 4.27 10.75
CA TYR A 524 15.93 4.06 11.96
C TYR A 524 16.36 5.36 12.63
N LEU A 525 16.94 6.32 11.88
CA LEU A 525 17.34 7.60 12.47
C LEU A 525 16.11 8.41 12.93
N HIS A 526 14.97 8.28 12.23
CA HIS A 526 13.71 8.86 12.67
C HIS A 526 13.20 8.22 13.98
N LEU A 527 13.29 6.90 14.12
CA LEU A 527 12.96 6.17 15.35
C LEU A 527 13.79 6.70 16.54
N ILE A 528 15.10 6.85 16.38
CA ILE A 528 15.95 7.41 17.45
C ILE A 528 15.53 8.84 17.80
N ALA A 529 15.18 9.65 16.80
CA ALA A 529 14.67 11.00 17.04
C ALA A 529 13.37 10.98 17.86
N GLN A 530 12.44 10.07 17.56
CA GLN A 530 11.18 9.93 18.32
C GLN A 530 11.39 9.39 19.74
N ILE A 531 12.35 8.47 19.93
CA ILE A 531 12.72 7.99 21.27
C ILE A 531 13.17 9.16 22.15
N HIS A 532 14.06 10.02 21.65
CA HIS A 532 14.51 11.19 22.40
C HIS A 532 13.43 12.26 22.55
N ASP A 533 12.58 12.44 21.54
CA ASP A 533 11.44 13.35 21.62
C ASP A 533 10.47 12.94 22.75
N ALA A 534 10.15 11.65 22.84
CA ALA A 534 9.31 11.11 23.92
C ALA A 534 9.91 11.38 25.32
N VAL A 535 11.23 11.22 25.48
CA VAL A 535 11.89 11.52 26.76
C VAL A 535 11.89 13.03 27.06
N ASN A 536 12.16 13.88 26.06
CA ASN A 536 12.12 15.33 26.23
C ASN A 536 10.71 15.81 26.62
N ASN A 537 9.68 15.30 25.94
CA ASN A 537 8.29 15.62 26.25
C ASN A 537 7.88 15.18 27.67
N CYS A 538 8.44 14.06 28.17
CA CYS A 538 8.25 13.67 29.57
C CYS A 538 8.84 14.72 30.54
N ASN A 539 10.00 15.30 30.21
CA ASN A 539 10.66 16.29 31.07
C ASN A 539 9.99 17.68 31.03
N ASP A 540 9.33 18.02 29.92
CA ASP A 540 8.80 19.36 29.62
C ASP A 540 7.30 19.54 29.98
N VAL A 541 6.72 18.65 30.79
CA VAL A 541 5.31 18.73 31.18
C VAL A 541 5.06 19.94 32.10
N ASP A 542 4.67 21.07 31.51
CA ASP A 542 4.13 22.21 32.25
C ASP A 542 2.79 21.82 32.91
N GLN A 543 2.57 22.28 34.15
CA GLN A 543 1.43 21.92 35.01
C GLN A 543 0.05 22.38 34.49
N ASP A 544 0.00 23.04 33.34
CA ASP A 544 -1.20 23.65 32.75
C ASP A 544 -1.64 22.96 31.45
N GLY A 545 -1.84 21.63 31.51
CA GLY A 545 -2.91 20.96 30.78
C GLY A 545 -2.69 20.52 29.33
N GLU A 546 -3.01 19.24 29.09
CA GLU A 546 -3.47 18.66 27.82
C GLU A 546 -2.43 18.44 26.70
N TYR A 547 -1.23 17.95 27.05
CA TYR A 547 -0.46 17.11 26.12
C TYR A 547 -0.89 15.65 26.31
N GLU A 548 -1.27 14.94 25.25
CA GLU A 548 -1.35 13.47 25.26
C GLU A 548 0.10 12.93 25.29
N LEU A 549 0.70 12.92 26.47
CA LEU A 549 2.07 12.47 26.73
C LEU A 549 2.31 11.03 26.27
N THR A 550 1.26 10.26 26.06
CA THR A 550 1.33 8.87 25.60
C THR A 550 1.53 8.74 24.09
N HIS A 551 1.25 9.79 23.30
CA HIS A 551 1.38 9.79 21.84
C HIS A 551 2.82 9.53 21.36
N PRO A 552 3.87 10.22 21.87
CA PRO A 552 5.22 10.05 21.36
C PRO A 552 5.79 8.63 21.57
N TRP A 553 5.46 7.98 22.69
CA TRP A 553 5.93 6.62 22.95
C TRP A 553 5.18 5.56 22.13
N ASP A 554 3.88 5.77 21.87
CA ASP A 554 3.13 4.91 20.96
C ASP A 554 3.69 4.98 19.53
N GLU A 555 4.20 6.15 19.08
CA GLU A 555 4.87 6.28 17.80
C GLU A 555 6.19 5.49 17.74
N VAL A 556 6.96 5.44 18.84
CA VAL A 556 8.16 4.60 18.96
C VAL A 556 7.79 3.13 18.73
N ALA A 557 6.72 2.65 19.37
CA ALA A 557 6.23 1.28 19.16
C ALA A 557 5.82 1.04 17.70
N ALA A 558 5.09 1.98 17.09
CA ALA A 558 4.66 1.91 15.69
C ALA A 558 5.84 1.82 14.71
N LEU A 559 6.92 2.58 14.94
CA LEU A 559 8.12 2.60 14.10
C LEU A 559 9.01 1.36 14.28
N ILE A 560 8.99 0.73 15.46
CA ILE A 560 9.72 -0.54 15.70
C ILE A 560 8.96 -1.72 15.09
N ILE A 561 7.65 -1.81 15.35
CA ILE A 561 6.82 -2.98 15.02
C ILE A 561 6.36 -2.93 13.56
N GLY A 562 5.70 -1.84 13.16
CA GLY A 562 5.07 -1.71 11.84
C GLY A 562 3.71 -2.42 11.75
N SER A 563 2.88 -1.99 10.79
CA SER A 563 1.53 -2.51 10.60
C SER A 563 1.47 -3.96 10.10
N LEU A 564 2.52 -4.43 9.42
CA LEU A 564 2.56 -5.75 8.78
C LEU A 564 2.72 -6.92 9.77
N GLU A 565 3.12 -6.65 11.01
CA GLU A 565 3.24 -7.67 12.06
C GLU A 565 1.86 -8.18 12.52
N GLY A 566 0.84 -7.31 12.46
CA GLY A 566 -0.50 -7.57 12.98
C GLY A 566 -0.53 -7.60 14.52
N ALA A 567 -1.68 -8.00 15.09
CA ALA A 567 -1.95 -7.86 16.53
C ALA A 567 -1.42 -9.00 17.43
N GLY A 568 -1.09 -10.16 16.87
CA GLY A 568 -0.77 -11.38 17.63
C GLY A 568 0.54 -11.31 18.43
N GLU A 569 0.65 -12.12 19.49
CA GLU A 569 1.89 -12.29 20.28
C GLU A 569 3.10 -12.63 19.41
N GLY A 570 4.20 -11.89 19.61
CA GLY A 570 5.41 -12.01 18.81
C GLY A 570 5.33 -11.40 17.41
N GLY A 571 4.17 -10.84 17.01
CA GLY A 571 3.93 -10.28 15.67
C GLY A 571 3.62 -11.37 14.63
N SER A 572 4.04 -11.16 13.38
CA SER A 572 3.80 -12.18 12.35
C SER A 572 4.78 -13.35 12.52
N PRO A 573 4.30 -14.61 12.52
CA PRO A 573 5.20 -15.76 12.49
C PRO A 573 5.81 -16.00 11.10
N ASP A 574 5.33 -15.32 10.04
CA ASP A 574 5.90 -15.45 8.69
C ASP A 574 7.04 -14.45 8.52
N VAL A 575 8.25 -14.99 8.30
CA VAL A 575 9.49 -14.22 8.10
C VAL A 575 9.47 -13.27 6.88
N GLN A 576 8.50 -13.45 5.97
CA GLN A 576 8.31 -12.57 4.81
C GLN A 576 7.46 -11.34 5.14
N ASP A 577 6.73 -11.35 6.25
CA ASP A 577 6.03 -10.18 6.75
C ASP A 577 7.01 -9.23 7.47
N GLY A 578 6.58 -7.98 7.69
CA GLY A 578 7.35 -6.99 8.44
C GLY A 578 8.52 -6.35 7.67
N GLN A 579 8.53 -5.02 7.58
CA GLN A 579 9.64 -4.27 6.96
C GLN A 579 10.52 -3.51 7.96
N MET A 580 10.08 -3.42 9.22
CA MET A 580 10.76 -2.66 10.29
C MET A 580 11.72 -3.52 11.12
N ILE A 581 12.24 -2.95 12.21
CA ILE A 581 13.17 -3.61 13.12
C ILE A 581 12.58 -4.91 13.68
N TRP A 582 11.28 -4.95 13.99
CA TRP A 582 10.64 -6.17 14.49
C TRP A 582 10.69 -7.32 13.49
N GLY A 583 10.27 -7.09 12.24
CA GLY A 583 10.36 -8.09 11.17
C GLY A 583 11.80 -8.48 10.83
N LEU A 584 12.76 -7.54 10.92
CA LEU A 584 14.19 -7.86 10.81
C LEU A 584 14.64 -8.77 11.97
N GLY A 585 14.22 -8.46 13.19
CA GLY A 585 14.44 -9.28 14.38
C GLY A 585 13.85 -10.68 14.26
N THR A 586 12.67 -10.82 13.64
CA THR A 586 12.05 -12.11 13.29
C THR A 586 12.95 -12.91 12.36
N ARG A 587 13.34 -12.32 11.22
CA ARG A 587 14.23 -12.99 10.25
C ARG A 587 15.57 -13.41 10.87
N CYS A 588 16.22 -12.50 11.58
CA CYS A 588 17.52 -12.75 12.20
C CYS A 588 17.40 -13.74 13.37
N GLY A 589 16.35 -13.65 14.19
CA GLY A 589 16.11 -14.57 15.30
C GLY A 589 16.08 -16.04 14.87
N TYR A 590 15.33 -16.34 13.80
CA TYR A 590 15.32 -17.67 13.21
C TYR A 590 16.66 -18.04 12.57
N GLN A 591 17.33 -17.11 11.90
CA GLN A 591 18.59 -17.39 11.21
C GLN A 591 19.75 -17.69 12.18
N PHE A 592 19.86 -16.93 13.26
CA PHE A 592 20.93 -17.02 14.26
C PHE A 592 20.57 -17.94 15.44
N GLN A 593 19.38 -18.54 15.42
CA GLN A 593 18.84 -19.39 16.48
C GLN A 593 18.78 -18.66 17.84
N THR A 594 18.54 -17.35 17.82
CA THR A 594 18.39 -16.51 19.02
C THR A 594 16.91 -16.37 19.38
N LEU A 595 16.26 -17.51 19.64
CA LEU A 595 14.84 -17.61 19.96
C LEU A 595 14.62 -17.79 21.48
N ASN A 596 13.47 -17.35 21.97
CA ASN A 596 13.03 -17.58 23.34
C ASN A 596 12.36 -18.97 23.47
N SER A 597 11.90 -19.31 24.68
CA SER A 597 11.22 -20.58 24.95
C SER A 597 9.85 -20.72 24.27
N GLN A 598 9.22 -19.61 23.88
CA GLN A 598 7.93 -19.58 23.18
C GLN A 598 8.09 -19.72 21.65
N GLY A 599 9.32 -19.66 21.13
CA GLY A 599 9.62 -19.89 19.71
C GLY A 599 9.68 -18.63 18.83
N TYR A 600 9.70 -17.43 19.42
CA TYR A 600 9.92 -16.16 18.71
C TYR A 600 11.21 -15.47 19.19
N PRO A 601 11.74 -14.45 18.49
CA PRO A 601 13.07 -13.90 18.76
C PRO A 601 13.24 -13.29 20.15
N ASN A 602 14.38 -13.57 20.81
CA ASN A 602 14.76 -12.94 22.09
C ASN A 602 14.86 -11.41 21.99
N VAL A 603 15.26 -10.91 20.81
CA VAL A 603 15.36 -9.46 20.59
C VAL A 603 13.99 -8.81 20.65
N ASN A 604 13.00 -9.35 19.93
CA ASN A 604 11.63 -8.86 19.90
C ASN A 604 10.96 -8.99 21.27
N SER A 605 11.13 -10.12 21.96
CA SER A 605 10.62 -10.32 23.32
C SER A 605 11.11 -9.25 24.30
N GLY A 606 12.41 -8.93 24.29
CA GLY A 606 12.87 -7.84 25.17
C GLY A 606 12.58 -6.43 24.63
N LEU A 607 12.28 -6.25 23.33
CA LEU A 607 11.75 -4.98 22.84
C LEU A 607 10.31 -4.78 23.34
N GLU A 608 9.51 -5.85 23.34
CA GLU A 608 8.16 -5.88 23.93
C GLU A 608 8.19 -5.43 25.39
N ASP A 609 9.03 -6.06 26.21
CA ASP A 609 9.20 -5.71 27.63
C ASP A 609 9.55 -4.22 27.82
N LEU A 610 10.48 -3.70 27.01
CA LEU A 610 10.91 -2.30 27.07
C LEU A 610 9.82 -1.33 26.60
N LEU A 611 9.04 -1.69 25.59
CA LEU A 611 7.93 -0.87 25.12
C LEU A 611 6.84 -0.76 26.20
N PHE A 612 6.50 -1.86 26.86
CA PHE A 612 5.56 -1.84 27.99
C PHE A 612 6.12 -1.06 29.20
N ALA A 613 7.41 -1.22 29.51
CA ALA A 613 8.06 -0.47 30.58
C ALA A 613 8.01 1.04 30.32
N GLY A 614 8.43 1.49 29.14
CA GLY A 614 8.46 2.92 28.82
C GLY A 614 7.09 3.55 28.76
N ARG A 615 6.05 2.79 28.37
CA ARG A 615 4.67 3.25 28.48
C ARG A 615 4.26 3.46 29.94
N GLY A 616 4.57 2.51 30.82
CA GLY A 616 4.29 2.66 32.25
C GLY A 616 5.04 3.84 32.87
N GLU A 617 6.29 4.06 32.44
CA GLU A 617 7.15 5.15 32.92
C GLU A 617 6.66 6.53 32.43
N ILE A 618 6.22 6.65 31.17
CA ILE A 618 5.66 7.92 30.65
C ILE A 618 4.31 8.24 31.31
N ASP A 619 3.46 7.23 31.52
CA ASP A 619 2.18 7.36 32.25
C ASP A 619 2.40 7.80 33.70
N ALA A 620 3.51 7.37 34.32
CA ALA A 620 3.88 7.70 35.69
C ALA A 620 4.73 8.98 35.81
N LEU A 621 5.09 9.64 34.69
CA LEU A 621 6.03 10.76 34.63
C LEU A 621 7.41 10.44 35.25
N GLU A 622 7.85 9.17 35.15
CA GLU A 622 9.16 8.71 35.64
C GLU A 622 10.25 8.90 34.58
N CYS A 623 10.51 10.15 34.18
CA CYS A 623 11.33 10.47 33.01
C CYS A 623 12.80 9.99 33.10
N GLU A 624 13.35 9.88 34.32
CA GLU A 624 14.68 9.30 34.53
C GLU A 624 14.73 7.79 34.24
N MET A 625 13.63 7.07 34.50
CA MET A 625 13.50 5.66 34.15
C MET A 625 13.22 5.50 32.66
N LEU A 626 12.34 6.34 32.11
CA LEU A 626 12.08 6.40 30.68
C LEU A 626 13.35 6.62 29.86
N GLN A 627 14.26 7.49 30.29
CA GLN A 627 15.56 7.68 29.64
C GLN A 627 16.39 6.38 29.61
N LYS A 628 16.40 5.60 30.70
CA LYS A 628 17.13 4.31 30.73
C LYS A 628 16.46 3.29 29.82
N THR A 629 15.14 3.24 29.79
CA THR A 629 14.38 2.38 28.88
C THR A 629 14.63 2.77 27.43
N ALA A 630 14.65 4.06 27.12
CA ALA A 630 15.04 4.61 25.82
C ALA A 630 16.45 4.16 25.40
N ASP A 631 17.46 4.30 26.26
CA ASP A 631 18.84 3.87 25.98
C ASP A 631 18.92 2.34 25.71
N ASN A 632 18.15 1.55 26.47
CA ASN A 632 18.07 0.10 26.28
C ASN A 632 17.39 -0.26 24.96
N ILE A 633 16.31 0.42 24.56
CA ILE A 633 15.66 0.21 23.26
C ILE A 633 16.63 0.54 22.13
N GLN A 634 17.32 1.68 22.19
CA GLN A 634 18.29 2.06 21.16
C GLN A 634 19.36 0.98 20.98
N SER A 635 19.88 0.43 22.07
CA SER A 635 20.85 -0.67 22.04
C SER A 635 20.24 -1.96 21.47
N LYS A 636 19.03 -2.31 21.90
CA LYS A 636 18.35 -3.56 21.48
C LYS A 636 17.99 -3.56 19.99
N THR A 637 17.63 -2.41 19.43
CA THR A 637 17.31 -2.27 17.99
C THR A 637 18.53 -2.44 17.07
N LEU A 638 19.76 -2.30 17.58
CA LEU A 638 21.00 -2.55 16.81
C LEU A 638 21.32 -4.03 16.61
N VAL A 639 20.86 -4.91 17.50
CA VAL A 639 21.12 -6.36 17.43
C VAL A 639 20.77 -6.95 16.05
N PRO A 640 19.55 -6.76 15.49
CA PRO A 640 19.19 -7.34 14.19
C PRO A 640 19.94 -6.70 13.02
N LEU A 641 20.37 -5.44 13.16
CA LEU A 641 21.22 -4.77 12.16
C LEU A 641 22.63 -5.39 12.14
N MET A 642 23.24 -5.58 13.31
CA MET A 642 24.54 -6.25 13.45
C MET A 642 24.50 -7.70 12.95
N GLN A 643 23.43 -8.42 13.27
CA GLN A 643 23.18 -9.76 12.73
C GLN A 643 23.08 -9.76 11.20
N SER A 644 22.42 -8.75 10.62
CA SER A 644 22.32 -8.61 9.16
C SER A 644 23.68 -8.34 8.52
N VAL A 645 24.53 -7.50 9.12
CA VAL A 645 25.91 -7.29 8.65
C VAL A 645 26.69 -8.60 8.65
N LEU A 646 26.60 -9.39 9.72
CA LEU A 646 27.26 -10.70 9.81
C LEU A 646 26.77 -11.70 8.76
N LYS A 647 25.45 -11.76 8.55
CA LYS A 647 24.84 -12.59 7.50
C LYS A 647 25.43 -12.25 6.13
N TYR A 648 25.40 -10.97 5.74
CA TYR A 648 25.87 -10.58 4.42
C TYR A 648 27.39 -10.62 4.31
N ALA A 649 28.14 -10.53 5.42
CA ALA A 649 29.57 -10.82 5.40
C ALA A 649 29.83 -12.27 4.96
N ALA A 650 29.08 -13.23 5.51
CA ALA A 650 29.20 -14.63 5.11
C ALA A 650 28.81 -14.87 3.65
N LEU A 651 27.71 -14.27 3.19
CA LEU A 651 27.25 -14.40 1.80
C LEU A 651 28.19 -13.71 0.80
N ASN A 652 28.84 -12.62 1.19
CA ASN A 652 29.69 -11.83 0.31
C ASN A 652 31.15 -12.31 0.23
N GLU A 653 31.63 -13.15 1.17
CA GLU A 653 33.00 -13.68 1.14
C GLU A 653 33.32 -14.48 -0.13
N GLN A 654 32.29 -15.09 -0.73
CA GLN A 654 32.36 -15.84 -1.99
C GLN A 654 32.20 -14.97 -3.25
N HIS A 655 31.84 -13.70 -3.12
CA HIS A 655 31.61 -12.79 -4.24
C HIS A 655 32.83 -11.91 -4.56
N THR A 656 32.86 -11.38 -5.78
CA THR A 656 33.76 -10.29 -6.20
C THR A 656 33.00 -8.97 -6.19
N ALA A 657 33.71 -7.83 -6.13
CA ALA A 657 33.07 -6.51 -6.12
C ALA A 657 32.23 -6.19 -7.37
N ASP A 658 32.49 -6.86 -8.48
CA ASP A 658 31.79 -6.68 -9.76
C ASP A 658 30.61 -7.66 -9.94
N SER A 659 30.28 -8.47 -8.93
CA SER A 659 29.13 -9.37 -8.97
C SER A 659 27.82 -8.58 -9.00
N ASP A 660 26.80 -9.12 -9.70
CA ASP A 660 25.44 -8.57 -9.77
C ASP A 660 24.55 -9.01 -8.60
N SER A 661 25.10 -9.77 -7.63
CA SER A 661 24.36 -10.25 -6.46
C SER A 661 23.86 -9.07 -5.62
N ALA A 662 22.58 -9.14 -5.24
CA ALA A 662 21.97 -8.21 -4.29
C ALA A 662 22.61 -8.28 -2.90
N ASP A 663 23.24 -9.40 -2.54
CA ASP A 663 23.90 -9.59 -1.24
C ASP A 663 25.00 -8.54 -1.00
N LEU A 664 25.67 -8.07 -2.06
CA LEU A 664 26.67 -7.00 -1.97
C LEU A 664 26.05 -5.67 -1.58
N ALA A 665 24.93 -5.32 -2.21
CA ALA A 665 24.18 -4.12 -1.89
C ALA A 665 23.62 -4.19 -0.45
N LEU A 666 23.06 -5.33 -0.07
CA LEU A 666 22.52 -5.58 1.26
C LEU A 666 23.62 -5.47 2.33
N GLY A 667 24.78 -6.12 2.12
CA GLY A 667 25.90 -6.03 3.04
C GLY A 667 26.39 -4.60 3.27
N GLU A 668 26.49 -3.81 2.20
CA GLU A 668 26.93 -2.43 2.30
C GLU A 668 25.92 -1.52 3.01
N VAL A 669 24.64 -1.61 2.68
CA VAL A 669 23.62 -0.73 3.28
C VAL A 669 23.40 -1.03 4.76
N PHE A 670 23.41 -2.31 5.18
CA PHE A 670 23.37 -2.69 6.60
C PHE A 670 24.64 -2.26 7.35
N ALA A 671 25.82 -2.34 6.72
CA ALA A 671 27.03 -1.84 7.35
C ALA A 671 26.98 -0.32 7.50
N SER A 672 26.54 0.38 6.45
CA SER A 672 26.39 1.85 6.46
C SER A 672 25.38 2.34 7.51
N SER A 673 24.37 1.54 7.87
CA SER A 673 23.42 1.88 8.92
C SER A 673 23.96 1.73 10.34
N ILE A 674 25.09 1.05 10.55
CA ILE A 674 25.66 0.88 11.90
C ILE A 674 27.05 1.49 12.06
N ILE A 675 27.84 1.62 11.00
CA ILE A 675 29.22 2.14 11.07
C ILE A 675 29.31 3.49 11.79
N PRO A 676 28.47 4.49 11.50
CA PRO A 676 28.52 5.79 12.19
C PRO A 676 28.30 5.67 13.70
N ILE A 677 27.45 4.73 14.12
CA ILE A 677 27.16 4.46 15.53
C ILE A 677 28.32 3.71 16.16
N VAL A 678 28.81 2.64 15.51
CA VAL A 678 29.98 1.87 15.95
C VAL A 678 31.19 2.78 16.14
N GLN A 679 31.41 3.74 15.25
CA GLN A 679 32.53 4.69 15.34
C GLN A 679 32.54 5.49 16.66
N ILE A 680 31.37 5.78 17.26
CA ILE A 680 31.25 6.49 18.54
C ILE A 680 31.84 5.65 19.69
N TYR A 681 31.58 4.34 19.68
CA TYR A 681 31.92 3.44 20.79
C TYR A 681 33.22 2.67 20.58
N ASP A 682 33.50 2.26 19.34
CA ASP A 682 34.68 1.48 18.94
C ASP A 682 35.10 1.81 17.49
N SER A 683 35.91 2.86 17.34
CA SER A 683 36.48 3.28 16.06
C SER A 683 37.31 2.21 15.35
N ALA A 684 37.93 1.27 16.07
CA ALA A 684 38.72 0.21 15.43
C ALA A 684 37.81 -0.81 14.75
N SER A 685 36.70 -1.17 15.40
CA SER A 685 35.69 -2.04 14.81
C SER A 685 35.00 -1.38 13.61
N ALA A 686 34.67 -0.08 13.70
CA ALA A 686 34.11 0.66 12.57
C ALA A 686 35.01 0.61 11.31
N LEU A 687 36.31 0.83 11.47
CA LEU A 687 37.27 0.71 10.36
C LEU A 687 37.29 -0.70 9.75
N ILE A 688 37.24 -1.75 10.59
CA ILE A 688 37.19 -3.13 10.09
C ILE A 688 35.92 -3.38 9.28
N LEU A 689 34.77 -2.86 9.75
CA LEU A 689 33.50 -2.96 9.02
C LEU A 689 33.56 -2.21 7.69
N GLU A 690 34.11 -0.99 7.66
CA GLU A 690 34.29 -0.21 6.43
C GLU A 690 35.13 -0.97 5.39
N GLU A 691 36.29 -1.49 5.81
CA GLU A 691 37.23 -2.17 4.92
C GLU A 691 36.71 -3.49 4.35
N ASN A 692 35.78 -4.14 5.05
CA ASN A 692 35.26 -5.45 4.67
C ASN A 692 33.89 -5.39 4.00
N MET A 693 33.02 -4.47 4.41
CA MET A 693 31.60 -4.47 4.02
C MET A 693 31.27 -3.44 2.94
N LEU A 694 32.03 -2.35 2.81
CA LEU A 694 31.78 -1.37 1.75
C LEU A 694 32.38 -1.85 0.44
N ILE A 695 31.55 -1.89 -0.60
CA ILE A 695 31.97 -2.32 -1.93
C ILE A 695 32.86 -1.26 -2.56
N GLN A 696 34.08 -1.67 -2.92
CA GLN A 696 35.05 -0.82 -3.59
C GLN A 696 35.52 -1.51 -4.89
N PRO A 697 35.60 -0.78 -6.01
CA PRO A 697 36.07 -1.34 -7.27
C PRO A 697 37.45 -2.01 -7.13
N GLY A 698 37.58 -3.25 -7.60
CA GLY A 698 38.83 -4.01 -7.57
C GLY A 698 39.28 -4.52 -6.19
N ILE A 699 38.53 -4.27 -5.12
CA ILE A 699 38.81 -4.80 -3.79
C ILE A 699 37.84 -5.95 -3.50
N LYS A 700 38.37 -7.12 -3.12
CA LYS A 700 37.52 -8.26 -2.75
C LYS A 700 36.68 -7.89 -1.51
N PRO A 701 35.34 -8.03 -1.54
CA PRO A 701 34.51 -7.93 -0.35
C PRO A 701 34.96 -8.91 0.74
N VAL A 702 34.82 -8.51 2.00
CA VAL A 702 35.11 -9.34 3.17
C VAL A 702 36.55 -9.91 3.12
N ARG A 703 37.50 -9.08 2.69
CA ARG A 703 38.91 -9.46 2.46
C ARG A 703 39.60 -10.05 3.70
N GLY A 704 39.18 -9.62 4.89
CA GLY A 704 39.69 -10.07 6.18
C GLY A 704 39.02 -11.33 6.72
N GLY A 705 38.02 -11.85 6.00
CA GLY A 705 37.25 -13.03 6.37
C GLY A 705 36.10 -12.73 7.33
N VAL A 706 35.09 -13.58 7.29
CA VAL A 706 33.82 -13.40 8.05
C VAL A 706 34.07 -13.29 9.55
N GLN A 707 35.00 -14.08 10.10
CA GLN A 707 35.30 -14.04 11.54
C GLN A 707 35.91 -12.70 11.97
N GLN A 708 36.65 -11.98 11.10
CA GLN A 708 37.15 -10.65 11.44
C GLN A 708 35.99 -9.65 11.58
N VAL A 709 35.01 -9.73 10.68
CA VAL A 709 33.78 -8.94 10.77
C VAL A 709 33.01 -9.30 12.04
N ALA A 710 32.84 -10.59 12.34
CA ALA A 710 32.16 -11.05 13.55
C ALA A 710 32.86 -10.56 14.84
N ASN A 711 34.19 -10.59 14.88
CA ASN A 711 34.96 -10.07 16.02
C ASN A 711 34.74 -8.56 16.19
N ALA A 712 34.75 -7.78 15.10
CA ALA A 712 34.47 -6.34 15.15
C ALA A 712 33.05 -6.05 15.65
N LEU A 713 32.04 -6.81 15.18
CA LEU A 713 30.67 -6.69 15.66
C LEU A 713 30.56 -7.04 17.16
N GLY A 714 31.22 -8.10 17.61
CA GLY A 714 31.25 -8.50 19.02
C GLY A 714 31.93 -7.46 19.92
N SER A 715 33.04 -6.89 19.48
CA SER A 715 33.74 -5.81 20.20
C SER A 715 32.91 -4.54 20.28
N ALA A 716 32.30 -4.13 19.16
CA ALA A 716 31.39 -3.00 19.11
C ALA A 716 30.16 -3.19 20.02
N ALA A 717 29.52 -4.36 19.96
CA ALA A 717 28.37 -4.70 20.81
C ALA A 717 28.74 -4.61 22.30
N ASN A 718 29.86 -5.20 22.70
CA ASN A 718 30.34 -5.12 24.08
C ASN A 718 30.63 -3.68 24.52
N ALA A 719 31.20 -2.85 23.64
CA ALA A 719 31.45 -1.42 23.92
C ALA A 719 30.16 -0.61 24.10
N MET A 720 29.07 -1.03 23.45
CA MET A 720 27.72 -0.46 23.58
C MET A 720 26.92 -1.06 24.75
N GLY A 721 27.49 -2.00 25.52
CA GLY A 721 26.79 -2.68 26.61
C GLY A 721 25.85 -3.82 26.17
N ILE A 722 25.87 -4.19 24.89
CA ILE A 722 25.14 -5.34 24.36
C ILE A 722 25.99 -6.60 24.59
N ASN A 723 25.41 -7.65 25.17
CA ASN A 723 26.14 -8.91 25.34
C ASN A 723 26.42 -9.52 23.95
N PRO A 724 27.69 -9.77 23.57
CA PRO A 724 28.02 -10.32 22.24
C PRO A 724 27.33 -11.65 21.91
N ARG A 725 26.88 -12.40 22.92
CA ARG A 725 26.11 -13.64 22.73
C ARG A 725 24.70 -13.40 22.19
N GLU A 726 24.13 -12.22 22.39
CA GLU A 726 22.82 -11.84 21.83
C GLU A 726 22.85 -11.74 20.31
N LEU A 727 24.02 -11.50 19.72
CA LEU A 727 24.18 -11.50 18.26
C LEU A 727 24.01 -12.92 17.67
N GLY A 728 24.12 -13.98 18.48
CA GLY A 728 24.11 -15.35 17.99
C GLY A 728 25.36 -15.68 17.18
N SER A 729 25.36 -16.81 16.47
CA SER A 729 26.49 -17.26 15.64
C SER A 729 26.00 -17.90 14.34
N ILE A 730 26.88 -17.95 13.35
CA ILE A 730 26.71 -18.71 12.10
C ILE A 730 27.82 -19.75 12.00
N PRO A 731 27.68 -20.79 11.16
CA PRO A 731 28.72 -21.82 11.02
C PRO A 731 30.11 -21.27 10.69
N GLU A 732 30.17 -20.18 9.94
CA GLU A 732 31.41 -19.55 9.47
C GLU A 732 32.05 -18.63 10.53
N ALA A 733 31.27 -18.11 11.49
CA ALA A 733 31.75 -17.11 12.44
C ALA A 733 30.91 -16.93 13.72
N ASP A 734 31.59 -16.61 14.81
CA ASP A 734 31.00 -16.35 16.13
C ASP A 734 31.46 -14.98 16.69
N PRO A 735 30.57 -13.96 16.80
CA PRO A 735 30.86 -12.67 17.43
C PRO A 735 31.27 -12.75 18.90
N SER A 736 30.88 -13.81 19.60
CA SER A 736 31.20 -14.02 21.01
C SER A 736 32.54 -14.74 21.23
N PHE A 737 33.27 -15.07 20.15
CA PHE A 737 34.53 -15.81 20.21
C PHE A 737 35.57 -15.18 21.15
N LEU A 738 35.74 -13.85 21.09
CA LEU A 738 36.67 -13.11 21.97
C LEU A 738 36.23 -13.09 23.45
N TYR A 739 35.00 -13.52 23.73
CA TYR A 739 34.35 -13.50 25.04
C TYR A 739 34.02 -14.92 25.55
N GLY A 740 34.77 -15.92 25.07
CA GLY A 740 34.63 -17.32 25.48
C GLY A 740 33.48 -18.07 24.81
N GLY A 741 32.98 -17.57 23.68
CA GLY A 741 32.12 -18.32 22.76
C GLY A 741 32.88 -19.46 22.06
N SER A 742 32.13 -20.41 21.50
CA SER A 742 32.68 -21.54 20.74
C SER A 742 32.00 -21.64 19.38
N SER A 743 32.78 -21.77 18.31
CA SER A 743 32.33 -21.80 16.91
C SER A 743 31.53 -23.05 16.51
N SER A 744 31.00 -23.83 17.45
CA SER A 744 30.19 -25.01 17.18
C SER A 744 28.70 -24.68 17.37
N SER A 745 28.05 -24.23 16.29
CA SER A 745 26.60 -24.07 16.22
C SER A 745 26.05 -24.62 14.91
N PRO A 746 24.73 -24.97 14.85
CA PRO A 746 24.16 -25.79 13.81
C PRO A 746 24.19 -25.11 12.43
N ALA A 747 24.25 -25.93 11.38
CA ALA A 747 24.28 -25.49 9.99
C ALA A 747 23.16 -24.50 9.66
N LEU A 748 23.46 -23.52 8.78
CA LEU A 748 22.48 -22.67 8.09
C LEU A 748 21.33 -23.56 7.59
N GLN A 749 20.15 -23.47 8.21
CA GLN A 749 18.99 -24.17 7.68
C GLN A 749 18.49 -23.40 6.44
N PRO A 750 18.47 -24.03 5.25
CA PRO A 750 17.79 -23.43 4.12
C PRO A 750 16.31 -23.30 4.46
N TYR A 751 15.76 -22.09 4.32
CA TYR A 751 14.35 -21.79 4.53
C TYR A 751 13.49 -22.79 3.73
N LYS A 752 12.85 -23.73 4.42
CA LYS A 752 11.67 -24.41 3.89
C LYS A 752 10.46 -23.65 4.40
N LEU A 753 9.61 -23.18 3.49
CA LEU A 753 8.24 -22.77 3.79
C LEU A 753 7.55 -23.93 4.52
N SER A 754 7.55 -23.89 5.84
CA SER A 754 6.72 -24.76 6.64
C SER A 754 5.36 -24.08 6.70
N PHE A 755 4.44 -24.54 5.86
CA PHE A 755 3.02 -24.39 6.11
C PHE A 755 2.74 -24.85 7.54
N ILE A 756 2.55 -23.92 8.47
CA ILE A 756 1.95 -24.23 9.76
C ILE A 756 0.47 -24.46 9.48
N ALA A 757 0.16 -25.67 9.02
CA ALA A 757 -1.18 -26.21 9.17
C ALA A 757 -1.38 -26.39 10.68
N THR A 758 -2.14 -25.47 11.30
CA THR A 758 -2.58 -25.62 12.68
C THR A 758 -3.25 -26.97 12.86
N LEU A 759 -2.59 -27.85 13.61
CA LEU A 759 -3.12 -29.12 14.08
C LEU A 759 -4.40 -28.84 14.88
N SER A 760 -5.55 -29.29 14.38
CA SER A 760 -6.78 -29.40 15.15
C SER A 760 -7.61 -30.56 14.62
N VAL A 761 -7.12 -31.78 14.80
CA VAL A 761 -7.98 -32.98 14.84
C VAL A 761 -7.51 -33.88 15.97
N ALA A 762 -8.22 -33.80 17.08
CA ALA A 762 -8.13 -34.77 18.16
C ALA A 762 -8.74 -36.12 17.72
N PHE A 763 -8.00 -37.20 17.99
CA PHE A 763 -8.47 -38.55 18.32
C PHE A 763 -9.81 -39.05 17.74
N VAL A 764 -9.76 -40.02 16.80
CA VAL A 764 -10.38 -41.36 16.96
C VAL A 764 -9.58 -42.36 16.13
N PHE A 765 -8.72 -43.16 16.77
CA PHE A 765 -8.34 -44.49 16.30
C PHE A 765 -9.16 -45.49 17.10
N LEU A 766 -10.05 -46.25 16.46
CA LEU A 766 -10.45 -47.57 16.92
C LEU A 766 -11.13 -48.38 15.81
N ALA A 767 -10.47 -49.50 15.49
CA ALA A 767 -11.00 -50.78 15.03
C ALA A 767 -11.45 -50.97 13.55
N ILE A 768 -10.52 -51.60 12.82
CA ILE A 768 -10.67 -52.63 11.76
C ILE A 768 -11.58 -53.79 12.28
N PRO A 769 -12.35 -54.56 11.48
CA PRO A 769 -12.04 -55.20 10.17
C PRO A 769 -12.42 -54.43 8.91
#